data_AF-A0A4Y9UKF6-F1
#
_entry.id   AF-A0A4Y9UKF6-F1
#
_cell.length_a   1.000
_cell.length_b   1.000
_cell.length_c   1.000
_cell.angle_alpha   90.00
_cell.angle_beta   90.00
_cell.angle_gamma   90.00
#
_symmetry.space_group_name_H-M   'P 1'
#
loop_
_entity.id
_entity.type
_entity.pdbx_description
1 polymer ?
#
loop_
_entity_poly.entity_id
_entity_poly.type
_entity_poly.pdbx_seq_one_letter_code
_entity_poly.pdbx_strand_id
1 'polypeptide(L)'
;MAHPIQFGLTPKKVSDWLQNLERFDPDLAKSINARAAAMQPAARQMVGLEAAVVEAAPSLDVPITIETMVRPGRPVVPIKADTVVGAPAFIEPPDGEMMVQRLLAAADNIKPVIPLVGRIDVANFPRNASFIGTGWLIAPDIVVTNSHVAELIGRRDGRRFTFLPGRFGDPIVTTVNWKHEMDSDSSIASPVESIIFIESRQVADIAFLKIGRRSDGAQQDRVLLADTDAAAGTSVAVIGYPARAGEDVIPDQAWMERVFGGRYDVKRAAPGVVMPNSRGWATHDCTTLGGNSGSAVIDLATGRAVALHFAGAYVLENYAVPASTIRNYLKRRPWETPETIVTDRGGSGQAIAGATQAPPPAAAAAAGQAASVSITLPLTITVSIGTPVAGSGIAQAAAATETAPIEDAVRRFAAAFRGDGILTVRSGLVVSNGEFTETACVNVATHPDKIAAVRARVPAAYLGHPVDVRMAGIVDMLGGADLVSEAAVTSIAYNDDDRTGANFSFAQVNEEMELTCCVGPERSWSVLSDYIAKAKGRMVSSMYEFHAEHIADAIQERLADGVTMDLALDNATRVTRAGVGEDDFNRKTVFRKWARDFTFDRTYVPEGSNGLIADSYHIKVTVDDDDRFWLSSGNWKNSSQPNIDPADLDDLQAIRAKKGNREWHVVIKNKTLATRYRSHILADLEFSKENGGTEEAVAEDVLIDVPVAFEESVAFELEARAASRIFDPITINRRVKVKPLLTPDKRGKIYTDAVLDLIESADDELLLQIPYINSFKESAAGNLEKLVKALIEKSKEIDTVRVILRSDHGTWIPCAEDLKKRGLNLNKCFRHLPSTHTKGMIVDGKRCLVGSHNWSGNGVTLNRDASLLFDDSDVAQYYRQAFELDWDRASRPVIPESAITEAPRIADPESAVPQGFRRITLEEFLEG
;
A
#
# COMPACT_ATOMS: atom_id res chain seq x y z
N MET A 1 -20.06 -14.32 -3.16
CA MET A 1 -21.25 -13.53 -2.76
C MET A 1 -21.09 -13.18 -1.30
N ALA A 2 -20.83 -11.92 -0.96
CA ALA A 2 -20.59 -11.49 0.43
C ALA A 2 -21.93 -11.04 1.05
N HIS A 3 -22.26 -11.54 2.24
CA HIS A 3 -23.44 -11.10 2.99
C HIS A 3 -23.21 -9.68 3.55
N PRO A 4 -24.18 -8.75 3.45
CA PRO A 4 -24.06 -7.43 4.08
C PRO A 4 -24.16 -7.53 5.61
N ILE A 5 -23.36 -6.73 6.30
CA ILE A 5 -23.30 -6.63 7.77
C ILE A 5 -24.58 -5.95 8.29
N GLN A 6 -25.37 -6.63 9.12
CA GLN A 6 -26.58 -6.10 9.76
C GLN A 6 -26.24 -5.29 11.02
N PHE A 7 -26.85 -4.10 11.21
CA PHE A 7 -26.74 -3.28 12.42
C PHE A 7 -28.14 -2.88 12.93
N GLY A 8 -28.36 -2.92 14.26
CA GLY A 8 -29.63 -2.50 14.88
C GLY A 8 -29.72 -1.01 15.22
N LEU A 9 -30.91 -0.43 15.07
CA LEU A 9 -31.31 0.85 15.69
C LEU A 9 -31.54 0.64 17.19
N THR A 10 -30.88 1.42 18.04
CA THR A 10 -31.10 1.39 19.49
C THR A 10 -31.79 2.68 19.94
N PRO A 11 -32.67 2.65 20.96
CA PRO A 11 -33.27 3.84 21.57
C PRO A 11 -32.27 4.93 21.93
N LYS A 12 -31.05 4.54 22.33
CA LYS A 12 -29.94 5.43 22.64
C LYS A 12 -29.52 6.29 21.44
N LYS A 13 -29.41 5.69 20.24
CA LYS A 13 -29.02 6.42 19.02
C LYS A 13 -30.06 7.47 18.60
N VAL A 14 -31.36 7.17 18.76
CA VAL A 14 -32.45 8.12 18.46
C VAL A 14 -32.45 9.28 19.47
N SER A 15 -32.21 8.98 20.75
CA SER A 15 -32.06 9.99 21.80
C SER A 15 -30.84 10.91 21.55
N ASP A 16 -29.68 10.33 21.23
CA ASP A 16 -28.45 11.08 20.93
C ASP A 16 -28.65 11.99 19.71
N TRP A 17 -29.42 11.55 18.72
CA TRP A 17 -29.80 12.35 17.56
C TRP A 17 -30.73 13.51 17.91
N LEU A 18 -31.80 13.31 18.69
CA LEU A 18 -32.70 14.39 19.13
C LEU A 18 -31.93 15.46 19.92
N GLN A 19 -31.01 15.04 20.79
CA GLN A 19 -30.15 15.94 21.55
C GLN A 19 -29.19 16.74 20.65
N ASN A 20 -28.63 16.11 19.61
CA ASN A 20 -27.81 16.81 18.63
C ASN A 20 -28.64 17.78 17.77
N LEU A 21 -29.87 17.40 17.39
CA LEU A 21 -30.75 18.27 16.62
C LEU A 21 -31.16 19.51 17.42
N GLU A 22 -31.52 19.33 18.70
CA GLU A 22 -31.83 20.44 19.61
C GLU A 22 -30.62 21.36 19.83
N ARG A 23 -29.41 20.81 19.76
CA ARG A 23 -28.17 21.58 19.87
C ARG A 23 -27.82 22.38 18.61
N PHE A 24 -28.02 21.82 17.42
CA PHE A 24 -27.47 22.38 16.17
C PHE A 24 -28.52 23.01 15.24
N ASP A 25 -29.80 22.64 15.35
CA ASP A 25 -30.92 23.28 14.65
C ASP A 25 -32.12 23.38 15.61
N PRO A 26 -32.05 24.24 16.65
CA PRO A 26 -33.03 24.30 17.73
C PRO A 26 -34.44 24.66 17.23
N ASP A 27 -34.55 25.43 16.15
CA ASP A 27 -35.83 25.78 15.53
C ASP A 27 -36.48 24.55 14.86
N LEU A 28 -35.67 23.73 14.18
CA LEU A 28 -36.11 22.46 13.61
C LEU A 28 -36.46 21.44 14.70
N ALA A 29 -35.65 21.34 15.76
CA ALA A 29 -35.94 20.47 16.90
C ALA A 29 -37.25 20.87 17.60
N LYS A 30 -37.47 22.17 17.82
CA LYS A 30 -38.71 22.70 18.39
C LYS A 30 -39.92 22.40 17.51
N SER A 31 -39.77 22.51 16.20
CA SER A 31 -40.82 22.17 15.23
C SER A 31 -41.15 20.68 15.22
N ILE A 32 -40.14 19.80 15.16
CA ILE A 32 -40.31 18.34 15.22
C ILE A 32 -40.95 17.92 16.55
N ASN A 33 -40.51 18.50 17.68
CA ASN A 33 -41.07 18.21 19.00
C ASN A 33 -42.52 18.68 19.14
N ALA A 34 -42.87 19.86 18.61
CA ALA A 34 -44.25 20.36 18.59
C ALA A 34 -45.17 19.48 17.72
N ARG A 35 -44.65 18.98 16.60
CA ARG A 35 -45.37 18.07 15.68
C ARG A 35 -45.53 16.67 16.27
N ALA A 36 -44.50 16.14 16.90
CA ALA A 36 -44.55 14.90 17.66
C ALA A 36 -45.59 15.01 18.79
N ALA A 37 -45.61 16.11 19.55
CA ALA A 37 -46.60 16.37 20.60
C ALA A 37 -48.06 16.33 20.08
N ALA A 38 -48.30 16.69 18.81
CA ALA A 38 -49.62 16.70 18.17
C ALA A 38 -50.03 15.37 17.48
N MET A 39 -49.11 14.40 17.35
CA MET A 39 -49.38 13.09 16.72
C MET A 39 -50.02 12.08 17.70
N GLN A 40 -50.91 11.23 17.20
CA GLN A 40 -51.43 10.08 17.96
C GLN A 40 -50.31 9.05 18.23
N PRO A 41 -50.34 8.29 19.35
CA PRO A 41 -49.25 7.38 19.76
C PRO A 41 -48.82 6.37 18.67
N ALA A 42 -49.77 5.81 17.93
CA ALA A 42 -49.48 4.88 16.83
C ALA A 42 -48.73 5.54 15.65
N ALA A 43 -48.96 6.83 15.40
CA ALA A 43 -48.26 7.57 14.36
C ALA A 43 -46.83 7.97 14.79
N ARG A 44 -46.58 8.18 16.08
CA ARG A 44 -45.22 8.40 16.63
C ARG A 44 -44.33 7.18 16.49
N GLN A 45 -44.91 5.99 16.63
CA GLN A 45 -44.21 4.71 16.51
C GLN A 45 -43.81 4.38 15.07
N MET A 46 -44.66 4.72 14.08
CA MET A 46 -44.36 4.56 12.64
C MET A 46 -43.25 5.50 12.13
N VAL A 47 -43.07 6.68 12.75
CA VAL A 47 -42.06 7.68 12.34
C VAL A 47 -40.79 7.60 13.22
N GLY A 48 -40.69 6.62 14.12
CA GLY A 48 -39.50 6.35 14.94
C GLY A 48 -39.24 7.36 16.07
N LEU A 49 -40.25 8.13 16.49
CA LEU A 49 -40.13 9.23 17.46
C LEU A 49 -40.45 8.83 18.92
N GLU A 50 -41.05 7.66 19.16
CA GLU A 50 -41.18 7.08 20.51
C GLU A 50 -40.32 5.82 20.64
N ALA A 51 -39.26 5.89 21.46
CA ALA A 51 -38.69 4.70 22.05
C ALA A 51 -39.64 4.22 23.15
N ALA A 52 -40.44 3.19 22.86
CA ALA A 52 -41.24 2.55 23.88
C ALA A 52 -40.32 1.95 24.96
N VAL A 53 -40.45 2.41 26.21
CA VAL A 53 -39.95 1.69 27.37
C VAL A 53 -40.87 0.47 27.56
N VAL A 54 -40.56 -0.61 26.85
CA VAL A 54 -41.23 -1.90 27.03
C VAL A 54 -40.13 -2.97 27.05
N GLU A 55 -40.10 -3.76 28.13
CA GLU A 55 -39.28 -4.96 28.24
C GLU A 55 -39.50 -5.85 27.01
N ALA A 56 -38.39 -6.23 26.35
CA ALA A 56 -38.30 -7.28 25.34
C ALA A 56 -39.13 -7.14 24.05
N ALA A 57 -38.99 -6.03 23.32
CA ALA A 57 -39.29 -6.02 21.88
C ALA A 57 -38.04 -6.42 21.05
N PRO A 58 -38.17 -7.26 20.01
CA PRO A 58 -37.03 -7.64 19.16
C PRO A 58 -36.51 -6.45 18.35
N SER A 59 -35.21 -6.46 18.04
CA SER A 59 -34.56 -5.48 17.19
C SER A 59 -35.22 -5.42 15.80
N LEU A 60 -35.62 -4.22 15.37
CA LEU A 60 -35.94 -3.97 13.97
C LEU A 60 -34.62 -3.85 13.19
N ASP A 61 -34.35 -4.85 12.35
CA ASP A 61 -33.17 -4.92 11.49
C ASP A 61 -33.30 -3.91 10.34
N VAL A 62 -32.42 -2.91 10.32
CA VAL A 62 -32.34 -1.92 9.24
C VAL A 62 -31.03 -2.13 8.48
N PRO A 63 -31.07 -2.42 7.17
CA PRO A 63 -29.86 -2.61 6.38
C PRO A 63 -29.08 -1.30 6.24
N ILE A 64 -27.76 -1.34 6.46
CA ILE A 64 -26.85 -0.31 5.93
C ILE A 64 -26.58 -0.67 4.49
N THR A 65 -27.17 0.08 3.57
CA THR A 65 -26.86 0.01 2.15
C THR A 65 -25.85 1.07 1.76
N ILE A 66 -25.09 0.79 0.71
CA ILE A 66 -24.27 1.81 0.05
C ILE A 66 -25.26 2.89 -0.45
N GLU A 67 -25.08 4.11 0.05
CA GLU A 67 -25.76 5.34 -0.40
C GLU A 67 -27.28 5.36 -0.23
N THR A 68 -27.81 5.41 0.99
CA THR A 68 -29.23 5.73 1.14
C THR A 68 -29.58 6.39 2.46
N MET A 69 -30.17 7.58 2.38
CA MET A 69 -30.87 8.21 3.48
C MET A 69 -32.05 9.03 2.93
N VAL A 70 -33.28 8.60 3.22
CA VAL A 70 -34.50 9.38 2.97
C VAL A 70 -35.12 9.71 4.31
N ARG A 71 -35.08 10.98 4.71
CA ARG A 71 -35.46 11.42 6.06
C ARG A 71 -36.72 12.30 6.04
N PRO A 72 -37.69 12.08 6.95
CA PRO A 72 -38.78 13.04 7.21
C PRO A 72 -38.24 14.45 7.46
N GLY A 73 -38.85 15.46 6.82
CA GLY A 73 -38.47 16.87 6.92
C GLY A 73 -37.27 17.33 6.08
N ARG A 74 -36.59 16.44 5.32
CA ARG A 74 -35.47 16.81 4.43
C ARG A 74 -35.89 16.71 2.95
N PRO A 75 -36.23 17.83 2.29
CA PRO A 75 -36.75 17.83 0.92
C PRO A 75 -35.63 17.54 -0.09
N VAL A 76 -36.02 17.17 -1.31
CA VAL A 76 -35.11 17.11 -2.45
C VAL A 76 -35.65 17.98 -3.56
N VAL A 77 -34.85 18.95 -4.00
CA VAL A 77 -35.26 20.02 -4.90
C VAL A 77 -34.72 19.75 -6.31
N PRO A 78 -35.59 19.79 -7.35
CA PRO A 78 -35.14 19.61 -8.72
C PRO A 78 -34.29 20.80 -9.17
N ILE A 79 -33.27 20.50 -9.97
CA ILE A 79 -32.52 21.50 -10.71
C ILE A 79 -33.07 21.56 -12.14
N LYS A 80 -33.33 22.77 -12.63
CA LYS A 80 -33.74 23.06 -14.02
C LYS A 80 -33.00 24.30 -14.52
N ALA A 81 -32.39 24.20 -15.69
CA ALA A 81 -31.63 25.28 -16.32
C ALA A 81 -30.59 25.88 -15.34
N ASP A 82 -29.76 25.01 -14.75
CA ASP A 82 -28.76 25.33 -13.74
C ASP A 82 -29.28 26.04 -12.48
N THR A 83 -30.59 25.96 -12.19
CA THR A 83 -31.21 26.69 -11.06
C THR A 83 -32.04 25.75 -10.20
N VAL A 84 -31.98 25.93 -8.87
CA VAL A 84 -32.87 25.24 -7.92
C VAL A 84 -34.30 25.77 -8.06
N VAL A 85 -35.27 24.88 -8.27
CA VAL A 85 -36.68 25.27 -8.45
C VAL A 85 -37.44 25.06 -7.15
N GLY A 86 -38.05 26.13 -6.61
CA GLY A 86 -38.75 26.13 -5.31
C GLY A 86 -40.01 25.26 -5.18
N ALA A 87 -40.23 24.32 -6.09
CA ALA A 87 -41.33 23.37 -6.11
C ALA A 87 -40.79 21.93 -6.16
N PRO A 88 -40.29 21.38 -5.04
CA PRO A 88 -39.98 19.95 -4.95
C PRO A 88 -41.26 19.12 -5.03
N ALA A 89 -41.11 17.82 -5.34
CA ALA A 89 -42.25 16.90 -5.51
C ALA A 89 -43.09 16.75 -4.23
N PHE A 90 -42.43 16.87 -3.07
CA PHE A 90 -43.06 16.85 -1.77
C PHE A 90 -42.29 17.75 -0.79
N ILE A 91 -43.03 18.51 0.01
CA ILE A 91 -42.53 19.26 1.15
C ILE A 91 -43.34 18.82 2.35
N GLU A 92 -42.67 18.48 3.45
CA GLU A 92 -43.32 18.21 4.72
C GLU A 92 -43.31 19.47 5.59
N PRO A 93 -44.44 20.15 5.80
CA PRO A 93 -44.48 21.38 6.59
C PRO A 93 -44.39 21.12 8.11
N PRO A 94 -43.83 22.06 8.89
CA PRO A 94 -43.14 23.28 8.43
C PRO A 94 -41.62 23.06 8.18
N ASP A 95 -41.07 21.91 8.57
CA ASP A 95 -39.64 21.59 8.56
C ASP A 95 -39.03 21.66 7.15
N GLY A 96 -39.70 21.03 6.18
CA GLY A 96 -39.28 21.02 4.78
C GLY A 96 -39.43 22.38 4.11
N GLU A 97 -40.42 23.19 4.51
CA GLU A 97 -40.62 24.55 3.96
C GLU A 97 -39.45 25.44 4.36
N MET A 98 -39.02 25.37 5.62
CA MET A 98 -37.87 26.10 6.12
C MET A 98 -36.57 25.70 5.39
N MET A 99 -36.38 24.40 5.12
CA MET A 99 -35.24 23.89 4.35
C MET A 99 -35.22 24.41 2.91
N VAL A 100 -36.36 24.37 2.22
CA VAL A 100 -36.48 24.91 0.86
C VAL A 100 -36.24 26.42 0.86
N GLN A 101 -36.78 27.16 1.84
CA GLN A 101 -36.53 28.60 1.98
C GLN A 101 -35.03 28.91 2.17
N ARG A 102 -34.32 28.17 3.04
CA ARG A 102 -32.87 28.31 3.23
C ARG A 102 -32.10 28.04 1.92
N LEU A 103 -32.49 27.01 1.16
CA LEU A 103 -31.87 26.70 -0.14
C LEU A 103 -32.12 27.80 -1.19
N LEU A 104 -33.36 28.29 -1.29
CA LEU A 104 -33.74 29.33 -2.25
C LEU A 104 -33.09 30.69 -1.92
N ALA A 105 -32.96 31.02 -0.63
CA ALA A 105 -32.24 32.21 -0.19
C ALA A 105 -30.75 32.16 -0.56
N ALA A 106 -30.18 30.97 -0.71
CA ALA A 106 -28.81 30.72 -1.14
C ALA A 106 -28.65 30.50 -2.65
N ALA A 107 -29.71 30.67 -3.46
CA ALA A 107 -29.69 30.33 -4.88
C ALA A 107 -28.57 31.03 -5.67
N ASP A 108 -28.28 32.30 -5.37
CA ASP A 108 -27.21 33.06 -6.03
C ASP A 108 -25.81 32.49 -5.76
N ASN A 109 -25.59 31.89 -4.59
CA ASN A 109 -24.34 31.24 -4.23
C ASN A 109 -24.18 29.86 -4.90
N ILE A 110 -25.29 29.17 -5.16
CA ILE A 110 -25.30 27.78 -5.63
C ILE A 110 -25.35 27.70 -7.16
N LYS A 111 -26.02 28.66 -7.82
CA LYS A 111 -26.18 28.69 -9.26
C LYS A 111 -24.87 28.56 -10.06
N PRO A 112 -23.74 29.19 -9.66
CA PRO A 112 -22.45 29.00 -10.34
C PRO A 112 -21.85 27.59 -10.20
N VAL A 113 -22.24 26.85 -9.16
CA VAL A 113 -21.71 25.52 -8.82
C VAL A 113 -22.44 24.40 -9.57
N ILE A 114 -23.74 24.55 -9.77
CA ILE A 114 -24.60 23.55 -10.44
C ILE A 114 -24.05 23.04 -11.79
N PRO A 115 -23.55 23.88 -12.73
CA PRO A 115 -23.02 23.41 -14.00
C PRO A 115 -21.65 22.70 -13.89
N LEU A 116 -21.05 22.65 -12.70
CA LEU A 116 -19.75 22.05 -12.41
C LEU A 116 -19.87 20.68 -11.73
N VAL A 117 -21.09 20.23 -11.45
CA VAL A 117 -21.41 18.90 -10.89
C VAL A 117 -22.05 18.03 -11.97
N GLY A 118 -21.43 16.89 -12.27
CA GLY A 118 -21.78 16.02 -13.38
C GLY A 118 -22.03 14.57 -12.98
N ARG A 119 -22.81 13.85 -13.79
CA ARG A 119 -23.08 12.42 -13.64
C ARG A 119 -21.99 11.63 -14.36
N ILE A 120 -21.44 10.61 -13.72
CA ILE A 120 -20.41 9.75 -14.33
C ILE A 120 -21.13 8.64 -15.10
N ASP A 121 -21.35 8.91 -16.39
CA ASP A 121 -22.01 8.02 -17.34
C ASP A 121 -21.03 6.96 -17.85
N VAL A 122 -21.53 5.73 -18.02
CA VAL A 122 -20.76 4.60 -18.56
C VAL A 122 -21.48 3.94 -19.72
N ALA A 123 -20.72 3.54 -20.74
CA ALA A 123 -21.17 2.67 -21.82
C ALA A 123 -20.31 1.39 -21.86
N ASN A 124 -20.87 0.32 -22.43
CA ASN A 124 -20.31 -1.03 -22.39
C ASN A 124 -20.12 -1.60 -20.96
N PHE A 125 -20.81 -1.03 -19.97
CA PHE A 125 -20.70 -1.45 -18.58
C PHE A 125 -21.50 -2.75 -18.29
N PRO A 126 -21.00 -3.65 -17.41
CA PRO A 126 -21.77 -4.80 -16.95
C PRO A 126 -23.09 -4.38 -16.25
N ARG A 127 -24.13 -5.22 -16.29
CA ARG A 127 -25.43 -5.00 -15.58
C ARG A 127 -26.34 -3.87 -16.10
N ASN A 128 -26.15 -3.36 -17.33
CA ASN A 128 -27.02 -2.35 -17.97
C ASN A 128 -27.12 -1.01 -17.20
N ALA A 129 -26.17 -0.69 -16.31
CA ALA A 129 -26.14 0.64 -15.69
C ALA A 129 -25.72 1.69 -16.73
N SER A 130 -26.42 2.83 -16.74
CA SER A 130 -26.10 3.97 -17.59
C SER A 130 -25.15 4.97 -16.93
N PHE A 131 -25.02 4.91 -15.60
CA PHE A 131 -24.12 5.73 -14.80
C PHE A 131 -23.75 5.00 -13.49
N ILE A 132 -22.68 5.46 -12.84
CA ILE A 132 -22.09 4.80 -11.67
C ILE A 132 -21.89 5.71 -10.46
N GLY A 133 -22.12 7.02 -10.62
CA GLY A 133 -21.96 7.98 -9.55
C GLY A 133 -22.00 9.42 -10.02
N THR A 134 -21.60 10.31 -9.13
CA THR A 134 -21.47 11.74 -9.32
C THR A 134 -20.00 12.15 -9.25
N GLY A 135 -19.62 13.21 -9.95
CA GLY A 135 -18.34 13.87 -9.79
C GLY A 135 -18.47 15.36 -10.05
N TRP A 136 -17.47 16.13 -9.67
CA TRP A 136 -17.48 17.58 -9.89
C TRP A 136 -16.11 18.13 -10.20
N LEU A 137 -16.07 19.25 -10.94
CA LEU A 137 -14.83 19.87 -11.35
C LEU A 137 -14.13 20.48 -10.15
N ILE A 138 -12.93 19.97 -9.87
CA ILE A 138 -12.05 20.51 -8.84
C ILE A 138 -10.87 21.29 -9.46
N ALA A 139 -10.59 21.03 -10.73
CA ALA A 139 -9.74 21.82 -11.61
C ALA A 139 -10.37 21.87 -13.02
N PRO A 140 -9.83 22.65 -14.00
CA PRO A 140 -10.49 22.87 -15.29
C PRO A 140 -10.77 21.58 -16.07
N ASP A 141 -9.88 20.60 -15.91
CA ASP A 141 -9.89 19.29 -16.59
C ASP A 141 -9.83 18.12 -15.60
N ILE A 142 -10.04 18.36 -14.31
CA ILE A 142 -9.98 17.32 -13.26
C ILE A 142 -11.29 17.26 -12.52
N VAL A 143 -11.86 16.06 -12.48
CA VAL A 143 -13.05 15.70 -11.73
C VAL A 143 -12.65 14.93 -10.49
N VAL A 144 -13.20 15.33 -9.34
CA VAL A 144 -13.13 14.54 -8.11
C VAL A 144 -14.40 13.68 -7.97
N THR A 145 -14.23 12.43 -7.56
CA THR A 145 -15.29 11.46 -7.23
C THR A 145 -14.77 10.51 -6.14
N ASN A 146 -15.49 9.43 -5.81
CA ASN A 146 -15.04 8.45 -4.82
C ASN A 146 -14.15 7.35 -5.42
N SER A 147 -13.27 6.76 -4.60
CA SER A 147 -12.43 5.63 -4.98
C SER A 147 -13.26 4.46 -5.47
N HIS A 148 -14.31 4.10 -4.73
CA HIS A 148 -15.16 2.98 -5.12
C HIS A 148 -15.95 3.23 -6.41
N VAL A 149 -16.19 4.49 -6.81
CA VAL A 149 -16.80 4.83 -8.10
C VAL A 149 -15.76 4.62 -9.22
N ALA A 150 -14.52 5.08 -9.02
CA ALA A 150 -13.43 4.90 -9.99
C ALA A 150 -13.00 3.42 -10.13
N GLU A 151 -13.01 2.64 -9.05
CA GLU A 151 -12.71 1.19 -9.04
C GLU A 151 -13.68 0.38 -9.90
N LEU A 152 -14.89 0.89 -10.17
CA LEU A 152 -15.84 0.23 -11.07
C LEU A 152 -15.39 0.30 -12.54
N ILE A 153 -14.56 1.27 -12.90
CA ILE A 153 -14.16 1.54 -14.29
C ILE A 153 -12.66 1.40 -14.53
N GLY A 154 -11.83 1.29 -13.50
CA GLY A 154 -10.40 1.08 -13.65
C GLY A 154 -9.70 0.44 -12.46
N ARG A 155 -8.47 0.02 -12.71
CA ARG A 155 -7.59 -0.62 -11.72
C ARG A 155 -6.14 -0.20 -11.96
N ARG A 156 -5.28 -0.48 -10.99
CA ARG A 156 -3.84 -0.32 -11.17
C ARG A 156 -3.26 -1.40 -12.08
N ASP A 157 -2.32 -1.02 -12.92
CA ASP A 157 -1.59 -1.88 -13.85
C ASP A 157 -0.13 -1.40 -13.98
N GLY A 158 0.81 -2.17 -13.43
CA GLY A 158 2.17 -1.70 -13.17
C GLY A 158 2.16 -0.45 -12.27
N ARG A 159 2.94 0.58 -12.65
CA ARG A 159 2.96 1.89 -11.97
C ARG A 159 1.82 2.84 -12.37
N ARG A 160 0.87 2.45 -13.25
CA ARG A 160 -0.21 3.32 -13.79
C ARG A 160 -1.62 2.79 -13.47
N PHE A 161 -2.66 3.57 -13.78
CA PHE A 161 -4.06 3.10 -13.79
C PHE A 161 -4.54 2.83 -15.22
N THR A 162 -5.33 1.79 -15.41
CA THR A 162 -5.95 1.42 -16.69
C THR A 162 -7.45 1.18 -16.52
N PHE A 163 -8.22 1.40 -17.58
CA PHE A 163 -9.65 1.10 -17.58
C PHE A 163 -9.90 -0.40 -17.59
N LEU A 164 -10.94 -0.83 -16.89
CA LEU A 164 -11.40 -2.22 -16.92
C LEU A 164 -12.06 -2.55 -18.27
N PRO A 165 -11.96 -3.81 -18.74
CA PRO A 165 -12.70 -4.25 -19.91
C PRO A 165 -14.21 -4.24 -19.63
N GLY A 166 -14.98 -3.81 -20.62
CA GLY A 166 -16.43 -3.78 -20.59
C GLY A 166 -17.04 -5.08 -21.11
N ARG A 167 -18.29 -5.01 -21.53
CA ARG A 167 -19.06 -6.14 -22.03
C ARG A 167 -18.41 -6.72 -23.29
N PHE A 168 -18.33 -8.05 -23.36
CA PHE A 168 -17.75 -8.80 -24.50
C PHE A 168 -16.30 -8.43 -24.85
N GLY A 169 -15.57 -7.78 -23.94
CA GLY A 169 -14.18 -7.35 -24.17
C GLY A 169 -14.06 -5.93 -24.76
N ASP A 170 -15.16 -5.26 -25.08
CA ASP A 170 -15.15 -3.88 -25.54
C ASP A 170 -14.71 -2.93 -24.40
N PRO A 171 -13.95 -1.86 -24.65
CA PRO A 171 -13.56 -0.91 -23.61
C PRO A 171 -14.77 -0.25 -22.93
N ILE A 172 -14.70 -0.07 -21.60
CA ILE A 172 -15.65 0.78 -20.88
C ILE A 172 -15.42 2.22 -21.33
N VAL A 173 -16.46 2.86 -21.88
CA VAL A 173 -16.42 4.28 -22.23
C VAL A 173 -17.04 5.06 -21.10
N THR A 174 -16.27 5.99 -20.50
CA THR A 174 -16.73 6.80 -19.38
C THR A 174 -16.79 8.28 -19.77
N THR A 175 -17.88 8.96 -19.41
CA THR A 175 -18.05 10.41 -19.62
C THR A 175 -18.62 11.07 -18.38
N VAL A 176 -18.39 12.38 -18.22
CA VAL A 176 -19.01 13.19 -17.17
C VAL A 176 -20.06 14.11 -17.80
N ASN A 177 -21.33 13.88 -17.50
CA ASN A 177 -22.49 14.60 -18.02
C ASN A 177 -22.91 15.74 -17.09
N TRP A 178 -22.73 16.98 -17.54
CA TRP A 178 -22.93 18.19 -16.73
C TRP A 178 -24.39 18.67 -16.65
N LYS A 179 -25.29 18.13 -17.47
CA LYS A 179 -26.67 18.59 -17.55
C LYS A 179 -27.59 17.58 -16.88
N HIS A 180 -28.07 16.58 -17.62
CA HIS A 180 -29.02 15.55 -17.13
C HIS A 180 -29.96 16.05 -16.02
N GLU A 181 -30.63 17.19 -16.29
CA GLU A 181 -31.46 17.95 -15.33
C GLU A 181 -32.93 17.56 -15.46
N MET A 182 -33.77 18.01 -14.52
CA MET A 182 -35.20 17.73 -14.59
C MET A 182 -35.83 18.40 -15.83
N ASP A 183 -36.60 17.63 -16.59
CA ASP A 183 -37.34 18.09 -17.78
C ASP A 183 -36.45 18.71 -18.88
N SER A 184 -35.23 18.19 -19.02
CA SER A 184 -34.30 18.57 -20.08
C SER A 184 -33.64 17.35 -20.73
N ASP A 185 -33.70 17.28 -22.05
CA ASP A 185 -32.95 16.29 -22.84
C ASP A 185 -31.53 16.78 -23.19
N SER A 186 -31.12 17.94 -22.65
CA SER A 186 -29.79 18.49 -22.91
C SER A 186 -28.72 17.61 -22.26
N SER A 187 -27.71 17.25 -23.04
CA SER A 187 -26.54 16.51 -22.58
C SER A 187 -25.28 17.27 -22.99
N ILE A 188 -24.46 17.61 -22.01
CA ILE A 188 -23.12 18.15 -22.24
C ILE A 188 -22.20 17.17 -21.52
N ALA A 189 -21.49 16.33 -22.28
CA ALA A 189 -20.65 15.28 -21.74
C ALA A 189 -19.18 15.54 -22.09
N SER A 190 -18.30 15.37 -21.12
CA SER A 190 -16.84 15.38 -21.33
C SER A 190 -16.31 13.95 -21.21
N PRO A 191 -15.53 13.44 -22.18
CA PRO A 191 -14.93 12.12 -22.07
C PRO A 191 -13.94 12.08 -20.92
N VAL A 192 -13.92 10.98 -20.16
CA VAL A 192 -12.85 10.70 -19.21
C VAL A 192 -11.67 10.13 -20.00
N GLU A 193 -10.57 10.86 -20.05
CA GLU A 193 -9.37 10.50 -20.81
C GLU A 193 -8.51 9.49 -20.06
N SER A 194 -8.40 9.64 -18.74
CA SER A 194 -7.66 8.73 -17.88
C SER A 194 -8.11 8.83 -16.43
N ILE A 195 -7.92 7.73 -15.71
CA ILE A 195 -7.95 7.73 -14.24
C ILE A 195 -6.55 8.11 -13.80
N ILE A 196 -6.44 9.22 -13.09
CA ILE A 196 -5.14 9.77 -12.74
C ILE A 196 -4.75 9.46 -11.29
N PHE A 197 -5.74 9.14 -10.44
CA PHE A 197 -5.51 8.65 -9.10
C PHE A 197 -6.74 7.94 -8.53
N ILE A 198 -6.54 6.81 -7.85
CA ILE A 198 -7.52 6.16 -6.99
C ILE A 198 -6.87 6.00 -5.62
N GLU A 199 -7.43 6.61 -4.58
CA GLU A 199 -6.95 6.40 -3.22
C GLU A 199 -7.44 5.05 -2.68
N SER A 200 -6.65 4.42 -1.83
CA SER A 200 -7.09 3.29 -1.03
C SER A 200 -8.29 3.68 -0.19
N ARG A 201 -9.37 2.89 -0.25
CA ARG A 201 -10.56 3.07 0.58
C ARG A 201 -10.28 2.97 2.09
N GLN A 202 -9.08 2.52 2.47
CA GLN A 202 -8.60 2.52 3.86
C GLN A 202 -8.11 3.90 4.32
N VAL A 203 -7.71 4.75 3.38
CA VAL A 203 -7.15 6.10 3.62
C VAL A 203 -8.22 7.16 3.41
N ALA A 204 -8.81 7.24 2.21
CA ALA A 204 -9.94 8.11 1.90
C ALA A 204 -10.68 7.61 0.66
N ASP A 205 -12.01 7.75 0.64
CA ASP A 205 -12.82 7.35 -0.50
C ASP A 205 -12.86 8.46 -1.56
N ILE A 206 -11.72 8.68 -2.22
CA ILE A 206 -11.49 9.78 -3.16
C ILE A 206 -10.67 9.33 -4.38
N ALA A 207 -11.12 9.72 -5.57
CA ALA A 207 -10.44 9.50 -6.82
C ALA A 207 -10.49 10.74 -7.71
N PHE A 208 -9.54 10.83 -8.64
CA PHE A 208 -9.42 11.92 -9.58
C PHE A 208 -9.41 11.38 -11.01
N LEU A 209 -10.20 12.02 -11.86
CA LEU A 209 -10.38 11.67 -13.26
C LEU A 209 -9.97 12.86 -14.12
N LYS A 210 -9.14 12.62 -15.14
CA LYS A 210 -8.84 13.63 -16.16
C LYS A 210 -9.87 13.55 -17.27
N ILE A 211 -10.39 14.70 -17.68
CA ILE A 211 -11.42 14.79 -18.71
C ILE A 211 -10.99 15.65 -19.90
N GLY A 212 -11.54 15.35 -21.07
CA GLY A 212 -11.41 16.21 -22.26
C GLY A 212 -12.34 17.41 -22.16
N ARG A 213 -11.84 18.55 -21.68
CA ARG A 213 -12.59 19.82 -21.59
C ARG A 213 -11.66 21.02 -21.87
N ARG A 214 -12.15 22.01 -22.63
CA ARG A 214 -11.45 23.29 -22.83
C ARG A 214 -12.08 24.35 -21.91
N SER A 215 -11.25 25.06 -21.14
CA SER A 215 -11.63 26.26 -20.38
C SER A 215 -10.99 27.47 -21.05
N ASP A 216 -11.77 28.54 -21.27
CA ASP A 216 -11.27 29.82 -21.77
C ASP A 216 -11.01 30.83 -20.63
N GLY A 217 -11.22 30.42 -19.38
CA GLY A 217 -11.02 31.26 -18.18
C GLY A 217 -12.05 32.37 -17.99
N ALA A 218 -13.10 32.46 -18.82
CA ALA A 218 -14.09 33.53 -18.75
C ALA A 218 -15.23 33.28 -17.75
N GLN A 219 -15.40 32.03 -17.29
CA GLN A 219 -16.39 31.60 -16.31
C GLN A 219 -15.74 30.75 -15.22
N GLN A 220 -16.41 30.58 -14.07
CA GLN A 220 -15.96 29.68 -13.02
C GLN A 220 -15.80 28.26 -13.59
N ASP A 221 -14.59 27.73 -13.52
CA ASP A 221 -14.19 26.49 -14.18
C ASP A 221 -14.01 25.31 -13.20
N ARG A 222 -14.29 25.53 -11.91
CA ARG A 222 -14.23 24.54 -10.83
C ARG A 222 -15.11 24.94 -9.66
N VAL A 223 -15.57 23.97 -8.87
CA VAL A 223 -16.20 24.24 -7.57
C VAL A 223 -15.11 24.64 -6.59
N LEU A 224 -15.27 25.79 -5.94
CA LEU A 224 -14.31 26.26 -4.95
C LEU A 224 -14.46 25.47 -3.65
N LEU A 225 -13.36 25.04 -3.04
CA LEU A 225 -13.37 24.39 -1.73
C LEU A 225 -13.44 25.42 -0.60
N ALA A 226 -14.13 25.06 0.49
CA ALA A 226 -14.14 25.82 1.73
C ALA A 226 -12.73 25.87 2.35
N ASP A 227 -12.38 26.99 2.99
CA ASP A 227 -11.03 27.21 3.54
C ASP A 227 -10.76 26.46 4.85
N THR A 228 -11.80 26.05 5.55
CA THR A 228 -11.73 25.21 6.76
C THR A 228 -12.84 24.17 6.71
N ASP A 229 -12.70 23.09 7.49
CA ASP A 229 -13.78 22.11 7.62
C ASP A 229 -15.00 22.76 8.27
N ALA A 230 -16.17 22.48 7.72
CA ALA A 230 -17.42 23.05 8.20
C ALA A 230 -17.72 22.58 9.63
N ALA A 231 -18.16 23.51 10.48
CA ALA A 231 -18.58 23.19 11.83
C ALA A 231 -19.93 22.44 11.82
N ALA A 232 -20.15 21.61 12.85
CA ALA A 232 -21.48 21.03 13.07
C ALA A 232 -22.53 22.16 13.18
N GLY A 233 -23.64 22.01 12.47
CA GLY A 233 -24.69 23.03 12.32
C GLY A 233 -24.56 23.91 11.06
N THR A 234 -23.45 23.86 10.30
CA THR A 234 -23.35 24.58 9.03
C THR A 234 -24.44 24.12 8.06
N SER A 235 -25.19 25.06 7.51
CA SER A 235 -26.25 24.77 6.53
C SER A 235 -25.66 24.45 5.16
N VAL A 236 -26.01 23.28 4.62
CA VAL A 236 -25.41 22.74 3.38
C VAL A 236 -26.48 22.22 2.42
N ALA A 237 -26.10 22.00 1.17
CA ALA A 237 -26.85 21.16 0.24
C ALA A 237 -25.95 20.17 -0.48
N VAL A 238 -26.42 18.92 -0.62
CA VAL A 238 -25.82 17.94 -1.52
C VAL A 238 -26.34 18.18 -2.93
N ILE A 239 -25.43 18.33 -3.90
CA ILE A 239 -25.77 18.40 -5.31
C ILE A 239 -25.26 17.14 -5.99
N GLY A 240 -26.16 16.36 -6.60
CA GLY A 240 -25.84 15.05 -7.14
C GLY A 240 -26.96 14.40 -7.95
N TYR A 241 -26.76 13.13 -8.28
CA TYR A 241 -27.64 12.33 -9.15
C TYR A 241 -28.22 11.12 -8.41
N PRO A 242 -29.31 11.29 -7.65
CA PRO A 242 -29.98 10.20 -6.95
C PRO A 242 -30.64 9.21 -7.92
N ALA A 243 -30.16 7.97 -7.86
CA ALA A 243 -30.64 6.78 -8.55
C ALA A 243 -31.84 6.16 -7.84
N ARG A 244 -32.69 5.48 -8.60
CA ARG A 244 -33.80 4.72 -8.04
C ARG A 244 -33.28 3.51 -7.25
N ALA A 245 -33.72 3.36 -6.01
CA ALA A 245 -33.35 2.26 -5.14
C ALA A 245 -34.45 1.18 -5.10
N GLY A 246 -34.08 -0.10 -5.11
CA GLY A 246 -35.02 -1.22 -4.98
C GLY A 246 -35.56 -1.39 -3.55
N GLU A 247 -36.55 -2.26 -3.38
CA GLU A 247 -37.16 -2.60 -2.08
C GLU A 247 -36.15 -3.20 -1.08
N ASP A 248 -35.09 -3.81 -1.59
CA ASP A 248 -33.96 -4.35 -0.82
C ASP A 248 -33.08 -3.26 -0.20
N VAL A 249 -33.12 -2.06 -0.77
CA VAL A 249 -32.35 -0.88 -0.33
C VAL A 249 -33.23 0.11 0.44
N ILE A 250 -34.46 0.34 -0.02
CA ILE A 250 -35.45 1.17 0.65
C ILE A 250 -36.74 0.37 0.84
N PRO A 251 -37.04 -0.08 2.06
CA PRO A 251 -38.29 -0.77 2.34
C PRO A 251 -39.53 0.12 2.11
N ASP A 252 -39.47 1.41 2.44
CA ASP A 252 -40.56 2.36 2.20
C ASP A 252 -40.46 3.03 0.81
N GLN A 253 -40.78 2.24 -0.22
CA GLN A 253 -40.83 2.72 -1.60
C GLN A 253 -41.85 3.85 -1.80
N ALA A 254 -42.99 3.82 -1.09
CA ALA A 254 -44.02 4.85 -1.21
C ALA A 254 -43.51 6.22 -0.73
N TRP A 255 -42.69 6.24 0.32
CA TRP A 255 -42.02 7.44 0.79
C TRP A 255 -40.95 7.93 -0.19
N MET A 256 -40.10 7.04 -0.73
CA MET A 256 -39.13 7.42 -1.76
C MET A 256 -39.82 8.05 -2.99
N GLU A 257 -40.88 7.42 -3.50
CA GLU A 257 -41.62 7.94 -4.66
C GLU A 257 -42.26 9.29 -4.36
N ARG A 258 -42.72 9.51 -3.12
CA ARG A 258 -43.27 10.79 -2.67
C ARG A 258 -42.21 11.89 -2.63
N VAL A 259 -41.04 11.62 -2.05
CA VAL A 259 -39.94 12.61 -1.91
C VAL A 259 -39.33 12.97 -3.27
N PHE A 260 -39.15 12.00 -4.16
CA PHE A 260 -38.46 12.19 -5.45
C PHE A 260 -39.40 12.45 -6.64
N GLY A 261 -40.71 12.19 -6.49
CA GLY A 261 -41.73 12.47 -7.49
C GLY A 261 -41.70 11.57 -8.72
N GLY A 262 -41.24 10.31 -8.58
CA GLY A 262 -41.24 9.33 -9.67
C GLY A 262 -40.24 9.54 -10.79
N ARG A 263 -39.32 10.50 -10.64
CA ARG A 263 -38.22 10.76 -11.58
C ARG A 263 -36.92 10.48 -10.83
N TYR A 264 -35.94 9.81 -11.43
CA TYR A 264 -34.64 9.53 -10.81
C TYR A 264 -33.53 9.81 -11.81
N ASP A 265 -32.27 9.62 -11.41
CA ASP A 265 -31.07 9.72 -12.25
C ASP A 265 -30.76 11.12 -12.79
N VAL A 266 -31.59 12.12 -12.44
CA VAL A 266 -31.45 13.55 -12.78
C VAL A 266 -30.88 14.37 -11.64
N LYS A 267 -30.20 15.46 -11.99
CA LYS A 267 -29.52 16.37 -11.07
C LYS A 267 -30.48 17.00 -10.06
N ARG A 268 -30.11 16.98 -8.77
CA ARG A 268 -30.91 17.55 -7.67
C ARG A 268 -30.05 18.23 -6.62
N ALA A 269 -30.68 19.10 -5.83
CA ALA A 269 -30.12 19.69 -4.63
C ALA A 269 -30.93 19.25 -3.40
N ALA A 270 -30.27 18.69 -2.39
CA ALA A 270 -30.88 18.27 -1.14
C ALA A 270 -30.31 19.09 0.04
N PRO A 271 -31.08 20.04 0.61
CA PRO A 271 -30.63 20.83 1.76
C PRO A 271 -30.56 20.00 3.04
N GLY A 272 -29.65 20.37 3.94
CA GLY A 272 -29.43 19.74 5.24
C GLY A 272 -28.46 20.56 6.10
N VAL A 273 -27.91 19.94 7.13
CA VAL A 273 -26.85 20.51 7.97
C VAL A 273 -25.69 19.54 8.14
N VAL A 274 -24.50 20.09 8.39
CA VAL A 274 -23.33 19.33 8.84
C VAL A 274 -23.58 18.83 10.25
N MET A 275 -23.26 17.57 10.50
CA MET A 275 -23.39 16.91 11.80
C MET A 275 -22.00 16.75 12.44
N PRO A 276 -21.89 16.42 13.74
CA PRO A 276 -20.60 16.14 14.36
C PRO A 276 -19.86 15.01 13.64
N ASN A 277 -18.56 15.19 13.43
CA ASN A 277 -17.72 14.18 12.79
C ASN A 277 -17.84 12.82 13.48
N SER A 278 -17.91 11.76 12.67
CA SER A 278 -18.10 10.39 13.11
C SER A 278 -17.02 9.53 12.44
N ARG A 279 -16.28 8.75 13.23
CA ARG A 279 -15.21 7.85 12.74
C ARG A 279 -14.17 8.54 11.85
N GLY A 280 -13.79 9.78 12.19
CA GLY A 280 -12.82 10.56 11.42
C GLY A 280 -13.36 11.23 10.15
N TRP A 281 -14.64 11.01 9.80
CA TRP A 281 -15.28 11.56 8.60
C TRP A 281 -16.20 12.74 8.92
N ALA A 282 -16.35 13.64 7.94
CA ALA A 282 -17.42 14.64 7.99
C ALA A 282 -18.76 13.95 7.80
N THR A 283 -19.78 14.44 8.50
CA THR A 283 -21.14 13.91 8.41
C THR A 283 -22.15 15.00 8.08
N HIS A 284 -23.24 14.63 7.43
CA HIS A 284 -24.34 15.54 7.10
C HIS A 284 -25.68 14.80 7.07
N ASP A 285 -26.78 15.55 7.08
CA ASP A 285 -28.12 14.98 7.12
C ASP A 285 -29.02 15.29 5.90
N CYS A 286 -28.42 15.71 4.79
CA CYS A 286 -29.08 15.87 3.48
C CYS A 286 -29.60 14.54 2.92
N THR A 287 -30.79 14.51 2.31
CA THR A 287 -31.35 13.32 1.67
C THR A 287 -30.49 12.83 0.47
N THR A 288 -30.12 11.55 0.44
CA THR A 288 -29.30 10.92 -0.61
C THR A 288 -29.82 9.52 -0.97
N LEU A 289 -29.59 9.09 -2.22
CA LEU A 289 -29.82 7.74 -2.76
C LEU A 289 -28.54 7.25 -3.46
N GLY A 290 -28.56 6.00 -3.95
CA GLY A 290 -27.52 5.47 -4.85
C GLY A 290 -27.24 6.44 -5.99
N GLY A 291 -26.04 6.47 -6.54
CA GLY A 291 -25.63 7.47 -7.53
C GLY A 291 -25.23 8.83 -6.96
N ASN A 292 -25.50 9.12 -5.67
CA ASN A 292 -24.95 10.31 -5.02
C ASN A 292 -23.50 10.14 -4.57
N SER A 293 -22.91 8.94 -4.62
CA SER A 293 -21.46 8.82 -4.38
C SER A 293 -20.68 9.75 -5.30
N GLY A 294 -19.86 10.58 -4.70
CA GLY A 294 -19.05 11.61 -5.32
C GLY A 294 -19.77 12.96 -5.46
N SER A 295 -20.94 13.12 -4.84
CA SER A 295 -21.68 14.39 -4.84
C SER A 295 -20.96 15.47 -4.03
N ALA A 296 -21.11 16.71 -4.48
CA ALA A 296 -20.57 17.86 -3.79
C ALA A 296 -21.48 18.26 -2.62
N VAL A 297 -20.92 18.38 -1.42
CA VAL A 297 -21.61 18.98 -0.26
C VAL A 297 -21.24 20.46 -0.23
N ILE A 298 -22.21 21.34 -0.48
CA ILE A 298 -21.99 22.78 -0.67
C ILE A 298 -22.51 23.57 0.52
N ASP A 299 -21.71 24.46 1.08
CA ASP A 299 -22.15 25.45 2.07
C ASP A 299 -23.05 26.50 1.42
N LEU A 300 -24.27 26.64 1.94
CA LEU A 300 -25.27 27.56 1.42
C LEU A 300 -24.84 29.03 1.58
N ALA A 301 -24.05 29.36 2.59
CA ALA A 301 -23.62 30.72 2.84
C ALA A 301 -22.55 31.20 1.84
N THR A 302 -21.71 30.28 1.35
CA THR A 302 -20.51 30.64 0.59
C THR A 302 -20.47 30.08 -0.82
N GLY A 303 -21.31 29.10 -1.16
CA GLY A 303 -21.25 28.39 -2.45
C GLY A 303 -20.00 27.51 -2.60
N ARG A 304 -19.26 27.26 -1.50
CA ARG A 304 -18.04 26.45 -1.51
C ARG A 304 -18.33 25.01 -1.11
N ALA A 305 -17.61 24.06 -1.70
CA ALA A 305 -17.67 22.66 -1.31
C ALA A 305 -16.98 22.45 0.05
N VAL A 306 -17.71 21.88 1.00
CA VAL A 306 -17.24 21.54 2.35
C VAL A 306 -16.90 20.06 2.52
N ALA A 307 -17.42 19.19 1.63
CA ALA A 307 -17.12 17.77 1.64
C ALA A 307 -17.50 17.07 0.31
N LEU A 308 -17.04 15.83 0.15
CA LEU A 308 -17.37 14.90 -0.95
C LEU A 308 -18.14 13.70 -0.38
N HIS A 309 -19.42 13.55 -0.72
CA HIS A 309 -20.28 12.47 -0.21
C HIS A 309 -19.82 11.09 -0.71
N PHE A 310 -19.87 10.05 0.14
CA PHE A 310 -19.50 8.68 -0.28
C PHE A 310 -20.33 7.53 0.33
N ALA A 311 -21.06 7.77 1.42
CA ALA A 311 -21.90 6.74 2.03
C ALA A 311 -23.04 7.32 2.86
N GLY A 312 -24.08 6.52 3.12
CA GLY A 312 -25.18 6.86 4.00
C GLY A 312 -25.59 5.68 4.88
N ALA A 313 -25.86 5.93 6.15
CA ALA A 313 -26.55 5.00 7.03
C ALA A 313 -28.03 5.40 7.10
N TYR A 314 -28.93 4.50 6.66
CA TYR A 314 -30.36 4.76 6.56
C TYR A 314 -30.91 5.38 7.86
N VAL A 315 -31.49 6.60 7.74
CA VAL A 315 -32.12 7.41 8.80
C VAL A 315 -31.16 8.01 9.84
N LEU A 316 -29.86 7.72 9.81
CA LEU A 316 -28.91 8.13 10.85
C LEU A 316 -28.02 9.31 10.42
N GLU A 317 -27.10 9.08 9.50
CA GLU A 317 -26.13 10.09 9.05
C GLU A 317 -25.53 9.68 7.69
N ASN A 318 -25.15 10.69 6.89
CA ASN A 318 -24.31 10.49 5.71
C ASN A 318 -22.85 10.77 6.03
N TYR A 319 -21.94 10.08 5.36
CA TYR A 319 -20.50 10.23 5.46
C TYR A 319 -19.92 10.90 4.21
N ALA A 320 -18.95 11.77 4.43
CA ALA A 320 -18.28 12.52 3.39
C ALA A 320 -16.79 12.73 3.71
N VAL A 321 -15.96 12.80 2.66
CA VAL A 321 -14.55 13.20 2.76
C VAL A 321 -14.51 14.72 2.99
N PRO A 322 -13.90 15.22 4.09
CA PRO A 322 -13.93 16.65 4.42
C PRO A 322 -13.09 17.51 3.46
N ALA A 323 -13.41 18.80 3.36
CA ALA A 323 -12.70 19.75 2.50
C ALA A 323 -11.19 19.84 2.80
N SER A 324 -10.78 19.71 4.06
CA SER A 324 -9.37 19.65 4.45
C SER A 324 -8.63 18.48 3.77
N THR A 325 -9.24 17.30 3.76
CA THR A 325 -8.69 16.12 3.08
C THR A 325 -8.64 16.33 1.57
N ILE A 326 -9.72 16.80 0.93
CA ILE A 326 -9.74 17.05 -0.51
C ILE A 326 -8.66 18.08 -0.90
N ARG A 327 -8.50 19.15 -0.10
CA ARG A 327 -7.48 20.17 -0.34
C ARG A 327 -6.06 19.63 -0.17
N ASN A 328 -5.85 18.71 0.77
CA ASN A 328 -4.57 18.03 0.90
C ASN A 328 -4.22 17.28 -0.40
N TYR A 329 -5.17 16.60 -1.03
CA TYR A 329 -4.95 15.97 -2.33
C TYR A 329 -4.68 16.98 -3.44
N LEU A 330 -5.37 18.12 -3.49
CA LEU A 330 -5.12 19.15 -4.51
C LEU A 330 -3.83 19.93 -4.31
N LYS A 331 -3.34 20.00 -3.07
CA LYS A 331 -2.04 20.57 -2.75
C LYS A 331 -0.92 19.63 -3.16
N ARG A 332 -1.04 18.35 -2.82
CA ARG A 332 -0.05 17.30 -3.12
C ARG A 332 -0.07 16.87 -4.58
N ARG A 333 -1.22 16.99 -5.23
CA ARG A 333 -1.52 16.53 -6.60
C ARG A 333 -0.84 15.20 -6.93
N PRO A 334 -1.15 14.09 -6.21
CA PRO A 334 -0.46 12.81 -6.39
C PRO A 334 -0.53 12.25 -7.82
N TRP A 335 -1.32 12.85 -8.71
CA TRP A 335 -1.44 12.55 -10.13
C TRP A 335 -0.67 13.46 -11.10
N GLU A 336 -0.23 14.66 -10.70
CA GLU A 336 0.61 15.59 -11.52
C GLU A 336 2.05 15.64 -11.01
N THR A 337 2.20 15.33 -9.74
CA THR A 337 3.44 15.33 -9.01
C THR A 337 3.24 14.14 -8.07
N PRO A 338 3.85 12.97 -8.29
CA PRO A 338 4.23 12.19 -7.13
C PRO A 338 4.97 13.14 -6.21
N GLU A 339 4.87 12.98 -4.91
CA GLU A 339 5.62 13.78 -3.93
C GLU A 339 4.85 14.99 -3.33
N THR A 340 4.01 14.72 -2.33
CA THR A 340 4.29 15.12 -0.93
C THR A 340 4.06 16.57 -0.42
N ILE A 341 3.81 16.67 0.90
CA ILE A 341 3.38 17.68 1.88
C ILE A 341 4.53 18.53 2.48
N VAL A 342 4.74 19.76 2.00
CA VAL A 342 5.36 20.79 2.85
C VAL A 342 4.32 21.13 3.91
N THR A 343 4.59 20.73 5.16
CA THR A 343 4.05 21.42 6.32
C THR A 343 4.96 22.60 6.61
N ASP A 344 4.65 23.74 5.99
CA ASP A 344 5.16 25.02 6.48
C ASP A 344 4.36 25.36 7.75
N ARG A 345 4.99 25.13 8.90
CA ARG A 345 4.57 25.67 10.19
C ARG A 345 5.28 27.01 10.39
N GLY A 346 4.84 28.02 9.66
CA GLY A 346 5.18 29.42 9.93
C GLY A 346 4.03 30.11 10.67
N GLY A 347 4.19 30.32 11.98
CA GLY A 347 3.16 30.97 12.82
C GLY A 347 3.61 31.33 14.23
N SER A 348 4.70 32.10 14.33
CA SER A 348 5.00 33.09 15.38
C SER A 348 4.55 32.80 16.83
N GLY A 349 5.43 32.17 17.61
CA GLY A 349 5.51 32.39 19.05
C GLY A 349 6.51 33.52 19.33
N GLN A 350 6.01 34.71 19.66
CA GLN A 350 6.83 35.75 20.29
C GLN A 350 6.95 35.45 21.80
N ALA A 351 8.15 35.75 22.29
CA ALA A 351 8.74 35.34 23.56
C ALA A 351 7.92 35.63 24.82
N ILE A 352 8.05 34.73 25.79
CA ILE A 352 7.80 35.01 27.21
C ILE A 352 9.02 35.74 27.77
N ALA A 353 8.80 36.89 28.41
CA ALA A 353 9.69 37.42 29.43
C ALA A 353 8.84 38.00 30.56
N GLY A 354 9.09 37.57 31.80
CA GLY A 354 8.48 38.19 32.98
C GLY A 354 8.23 37.22 34.12
N ALA A 355 9.27 36.99 34.91
CA ALA A 355 9.22 36.28 36.18
C ALA A 355 8.27 36.93 37.21
N THR A 356 7.71 36.11 38.11
CA THR A 356 7.75 36.38 39.56
C THR A 356 7.43 35.11 40.38
N GLN A 357 8.31 34.85 41.36
CA GLN A 357 8.24 33.82 42.42
C GLN A 357 7.04 34.09 43.36
N ALA A 358 6.49 33.17 44.18
CA ALA A 358 7.02 32.21 45.16
C ALA A 358 5.82 31.36 45.73
N PRO A 359 5.92 30.54 46.81
CA PRO A 359 6.98 29.67 47.38
C PRO A 359 6.53 28.17 47.53
N PRO A 360 7.39 27.24 48.00
CA PRO A 360 7.09 25.79 48.12
C PRO A 360 6.26 25.42 49.38
N PRO A 361 5.70 24.19 49.44
CA PRO A 361 4.63 23.85 50.38
C PRO A 361 5.15 23.55 51.79
N ALA A 362 4.42 24.05 52.80
CA ALA A 362 4.58 23.64 54.19
C ALA A 362 3.66 22.46 54.51
N ALA A 363 4.24 21.43 55.12
CA ALA A 363 3.56 20.25 55.62
C ALA A 363 2.69 20.55 56.86
N ALA A 364 1.52 19.92 56.93
CA ALA A 364 0.84 19.62 58.18
C ALA A 364 0.10 18.29 58.06
N ALA A 365 0.34 17.40 59.02
CA ALA A 365 -0.19 16.05 59.10
C ALA A 365 -1.48 15.96 59.92
N ALA A 366 -2.22 14.88 59.65
CA ALA A 366 -3.20 14.17 60.49
C ALA A 366 -4.59 14.80 60.71
N ALA A 367 -5.64 14.12 60.23
CA ALA A 367 -6.48 13.23 61.04
C ALA A 367 -7.63 12.68 60.18
N GLY A 368 -7.84 11.37 60.23
CA GLY A 368 -8.95 10.72 59.55
C GLY A 368 -10.29 11.02 60.21
N GLN A 369 -11.36 10.92 59.42
CA GLN A 369 -12.67 10.52 59.90
C GLN A 369 -13.46 9.91 58.75
N ALA A 370 -13.47 8.58 58.74
CA ALA A 370 -14.53 7.80 58.13
C ALA A 370 -15.79 7.95 58.99
N ALA A 371 -16.91 8.28 58.37
CA ALA A 371 -18.23 8.16 58.99
C ALA A 371 -18.92 6.92 58.44
N SER A 372 -19.28 6.01 59.35
CA SER A 372 -20.08 4.80 59.12
C SER A 372 -21.17 4.71 60.19
N VAL A 373 -22.42 4.40 59.82
CA VAL A 373 -23.49 3.79 60.66
C VAL A 373 -24.49 3.18 59.65
N SER A 374 -24.72 1.86 59.50
CA SER A 374 -25.16 0.74 60.38
C SER A 374 -26.69 0.62 60.58
N ILE A 375 -27.26 -0.50 60.10
CA ILE A 375 -28.55 -1.07 60.53
C ILE A 375 -28.25 -2.42 61.18
N THR A 376 -28.80 -2.67 62.37
CA THR A 376 -28.60 -3.89 63.16
C THR A 376 -29.81 -4.82 63.01
N LEU A 377 -29.55 -6.10 62.69
CA LEU A 377 -30.51 -7.20 62.77
C LEU A 377 -30.41 -7.88 64.14
N PRO A 378 -31.53 -8.13 64.83
CA PRO A 378 -31.59 -9.14 65.87
C PRO A 378 -32.50 -10.27 65.40
N LEU A 379 -31.95 -11.46 65.15
CA LEU A 379 -32.40 -12.70 65.81
C LEU A 379 -31.82 -13.97 65.18
N THR A 380 -31.78 -14.95 66.09
CA THR A 380 -31.26 -16.30 66.06
C THR A 380 -31.96 -17.24 65.07
N ILE A 381 -31.18 -18.18 64.52
CA ILE A 381 -31.53 -19.23 63.56
C ILE A 381 -32.55 -20.23 64.12
N THR A 382 -33.49 -20.69 63.29
CA THR A 382 -34.11 -22.01 63.43
C THR A 382 -34.09 -22.73 62.07
N VAL A 383 -33.46 -23.91 62.04
CA VAL A 383 -33.55 -24.86 60.91
C VAL A 383 -34.64 -25.88 61.25
N SER A 384 -35.48 -26.25 60.28
CA SER A 384 -36.12 -27.57 60.27
C SER A 384 -36.35 -28.04 58.84
N ILE A 385 -35.83 -29.24 58.60
CA ILE A 385 -35.97 -30.06 57.41
C ILE A 385 -37.32 -30.77 57.50
N GLY A 386 -38.17 -30.59 56.50
CA GLY A 386 -39.08 -31.64 56.03
C GLY A 386 -38.53 -32.11 54.71
N THR A 387 -38.26 -33.40 54.57
CA THR A 387 -37.51 -34.03 53.48
C THR A 387 -38.09 -33.76 52.08
N PRO A 388 -37.31 -33.18 51.16
CA PRO A 388 -37.24 -33.76 49.83
C PRO A 388 -35.81 -34.20 49.53
N VAL A 389 -35.80 -35.44 49.07
CA VAL A 389 -34.70 -36.23 48.57
C VAL A 389 -33.83 -35.46 47.58
N ALA A 390 -32.54 -35.75 47.64
CA ALA A 390 -31.51 -35.29 46.72
C ALA A 390 -31.97 -35.26 45.25
N GLY A 391 -31.87 -34.08 44.65
CA GLY A 391 -31.88 -33.86 43.20
C GLY A 391 -30.71 -32.94 42.87
N SER A 392 -29.68 -33.53 42.29
CA SER A 392 -28.40 -32.96 41.90
C SER A 392 -28.45 -31.68 41.07
N GLY A 393 -27.66 -30.68 41.49
CA GLY A 393 -26.73 -29.85 40.71
C GLY A 393 -27.18 -29.27 39.36
N ILE A 394 -27.30 -27.95 39.31
CA ILE A 394 -26.95 -27.18 38.12
C ILE A 394 -25.95 -26.11 38.54
N ALA A 395 -24.71 -26.28 38.08
CA ALA A 395 -23.63 -25.33 38.26
C ALA A 395 -23.94 -24.02 37.52
N GLN A 396 -23.62 -22.88 38.14
CA GLN A 396 -23.60 -21.58 37.48
C GLN A 396 -22.55 -21.61 36.36
N ALA A 397 -22.99 -21.43 35.12
CA ALA A 397 -22.11 -21.23 33.97
C ALA A 397 -21.48 -19.82 34.06
N ALA A 398 -20.16 -19.77 34.10
CA ALA A 398 -19.40 -18.53 33.91
C ALA A 398 -19.70 -17.96 32.51
N ALA A 399 -19.84 -16.63 32.41
CA ALA A 399 -19.98 -15.95 31.12
C ALA A 399 -18.75 -16.28 30.25
N ALA A 400 -18.95 -17.04 29.19
CA ALA A 400 -17.89 -17.42 28.28
C ALA A 400 -17.37 -16.17 27.57
N THR A 401 -16.14 -15.76 27.85
CA THR A 401 -15.39 -14.85 26.98
C THR A 401 -15.38 -15.48 25.59
N GLU A 402 -16.00 -14.83 24.61
CA GLU A 402 -16.04 -15.37 23.24
C GLU A 402 -14.59 -15.53 22.75
N THR A 403 -14.20 -16.78 22.50
CA THR A 403 -12.89 -17.13 21.91
C THR A 403 -13.09 -17.58 20.48
N ALA A 404 -12.26 -17.09 19.56
CA ALA A 404 -12.29 -17.49 18.15
C ALA A 404 -10.92 -18.02 17.71
N PRO A 405 -10.82 -18.80 16.62
CA PRO A 405 -9.54 -19.06 15.95
C PRO A 405 -8.83 -17.75 15.60
N ILE A 406 -7.48 -17.75 15.60
CA ILE A 406 -6.70 -16.52 15.42
C ILE A 406 -7.05 -15.79 14.11
N GLU A 407 -7.27 -16.50 13.01
CA GLU A 407 -7.63 -15.91 11.72
C GLU A 407 -9.02 -15.27 11.73
N ASP A 408 -9.98 -15.84 12.48
CA ASP A 408 -11.29 -15.23 12.68
C ASP A 408 -11.19 -13.98 13.56
N ALA A 409 -10.34 -14.02 14.59
CA ALA A 409 -10.07 -12.88 15.45
C ALA A 409 -9.44 -11.72 14.67
N VAL A 410 -8.42 -11.99 13.83
CA VAL A 410 -7.78 -11.03 12.94
C VAL A 410 -8.79 -10.42 11.97
N ARG A 411 -9.60 -11.22 11.28
CA ARG A 411 -10.60 -10.74 10.32
C ARG A 411 -11.63 -9.82 10.97
N ARG A 412 -12.16 -10.21 12.13
CA ARG A 412 -13.15 -9.42 12.88
C ARG A 412 -12.52 -8.16 13.49
N PHE A 413 -11.30 -8.25 14.00
CA PHE A 413 -10.56 -7.10 14.51
C PHE A 413 -10.32 -6.08 13.39
N ALA A 414 -9.84 -6.53 12.23
CA ALA A 414 -9.65 -5.67 11.08
C ALA A 414 -10.96 -4.97 10.68
N ALA A 415 -12.08 -5.68 10.64
CA ALA A 415 -13.38 -5.07 10.35
C ALA A 415 -13.82 -4.03 11.39
N ALA A 416 -13.50 -4.23 12.67
CA ALA A 416 -13.94 -3.38 13.78
C ALA A 416 -13.07 -2.13 14.00
N PHE A 417 -11.75 -2.22 13.74
CA PHE A 417 -10.78 -1.18 14.13
C PHE A 417 -10.08 -0.48 12.95
N ARG A 418 -10.44 -0.79 11.70
CA ARG A 418 -9.90 -0.14 10.46
C ARG A 418 -9.84 1.39 10.55
N GLY A 419 -8.83 1.99 9.89
CA GLY A 419 -8.61 3.44 9.81
C GLY A 419 -7.71 4.01 10.92
N ASP A 420 -7.45 5.33 10.84
CA ASP A 420 -6.74 6.14 11.85
C ASP A 420 -5.35 5.62 12.27
N GLY A 421 -4.53 5.25 11.28
CA GLY A 421 -3.12 4.90 11.46
C GLY A 421 -2.79 3.41 11.44
N ILE A 422 -3.79 2.53 11.56
CA ILE A 422 -3.59 1.07 11.35
C ILE A 422 -3.44 0.79 9.86
N LEU A 423 -2.31 0.19 9.48
CA LEU A 423 -1.94 -0.12 8.09
C LEU A 423 -2.26 -1.57 7.74
N THR A 424 -2.01 -2.51 8.64
CA THR A 424 -2.28 -3.93 8.41
C THR A 424 -2.63 -4.61 9.72
N VAL A 425 -3.53 -5.60 9.65
CA VAL A 425 -3.84 -6.49 10.77
C VAL A 425 -3.64 -7.92 10.28
N ARG A 426 -2.79 -8.69 10.96
CA ARG A 426 -2.45 -10.06 10.61
C ARG A 426 -2.27 -10.94 11.85
N SER A 427 -2.22 -12.26 11.66
CA SER A 427 -1.80 -13.17 12.73
C SER A 427 -0.28 -13.07 12.95
N GLY A 428 0.14 -12.93 14.21
CA GLY A 428 1.54 -12.84 14.62
C GLY A 428 1.82 -13.64 15.89
N LEU A 429 3.01 -13.47 16.44
CA LEU A 429 3.50 -14.08 17.69
C LEU A 429 3.91 -12.99 18.65
N VAL A 430 3.48 -13.04 19.92
CA VAL A 430 3.88 -12.05 20.93
C VAL A 430 5.41 -11.98 21.01
N VAL A 431 5.96 -10.77 21.02
CA VAL A 431 7.40 -10.52 21.25
C VAL A 431 7.65 -10.29 22.73
N SER A 432 8.60 -11.00 23.31
CA SER A 432 9.03 -10.83 24.70
C SER A 432 10.55 -10.90 24.78
N ASN A 433 11.17 -9.93 25.46
CA ASN A 433 12.63 -9.79 25.56
C ASN A 433 13.35 -9.82 24.20
N GLY A 434 12.74 -9.21 23.17
CA GLY A 434 13.28 -9.18 21.81
C GLY A 434 13.10 -10.49 21.02
N GLU A 435 12.49 -11.52 21.59
CA GLU A 435 12.29 -12.81 20.93
C GLU A 435 10.80 -13.07 20.64
N PHE A 436 10.51 -13.73 19.51
CA PHE A 436 9.18 -14.25 19.23
C PHE A 436 8.86 -15.40 20.19
N THR A 437 7.71 -15.33 20.87
CA THR A 437 7.19 -16.44 21.69
C THR A 437 6.39 -17.45 20.85
N GLU A 438 5.81 -18.47 21.49
CA GLU A 438 4.85 -19.39 20.85
C GLU A 438 3.38 -18.90 20.95
N THR A 439 3.15 -17.75 21.58
CA THR A 439 1.80 -17.23 21.82
C THR A 439 1.32 -16.45 20.60
N ALA A 440 0.30 -16.94 19.91
CA ALA A 440 -0.33 -16.23 18.80
C ALA A 440 -0.99 -14.92 19.27
N CYS A 441 -0.94 -13.88 18.43
CA CYS A 441 -1.55 -12.58 18.70
C CYS A 441 -2.16 -11.98 17.44
N VAL A 442 -3.10 -11.05 17.64
CA VAL A 442 -3.54 -10.11 16.61
C VAL A 442 -2.45 -9.04 16.47
N ASN A 443 -1.60 -9.16 15.46
CA ASN A 443 -0.55 -8.19 15.17
C ASN A 443 -1.16 -7.03 14.36
N VAL A 444 -1.06 -5.82 14.92
CA VAL A 444 -1.56 -4.56 14.34
C VAL A 444 -0.36 -3.71 13.95
N ALA A 445 -0.06 -3.69 12.65
CA ALA A 445 0.96 -2.82 12.09
C ALA A 445 0.39 -1.41 11.87
N THR A 446 1.07 -0.40 12.40
CA THR A 446 0.63 1.00 12.35
C THR A 446 1.77 1.93 11.95
N HIS A 447 1.43 3.05 11.32
CA HIS A 447 2.43 4.07 10.99
C HIS A 447 3.19 4.51 12.26
N PRO A 448 4.53 4.70 12.24
CA PRO A 448 5.31 5.09 13.41
C PRO A 448 4.72 6.27 14.20
N ASP A 449 4.34 7.35 13.51
CA ASP A 449 3.71 8.54 14.11
C ASP A 449 2.35 8.31 14.80
N LYS A 450 1.70 7.16 14.58
CA LYS A 450 0.34 6.85 15.07
C LYS A 450 0.33 5.75 16.13
N ILE A 451 1.48 5.15 16.46
CA ILE A 451 1.52 3.98 17.33
C ILE A 451 0.91 4.21 18.72
N ALA A 452 1.21 5.35 19.36
CA ALA A 452 0.66 5.68 20.68
C ALA A 452 -0.87 5.84 20.64
N ALA A 453 -1.39 6.50 19.59
CA ALA A 453 -2.83 6.68 19.39
C ALA A 453 -3.55 5.34 19.13
N VAL A 454 -2.94 4.46 18.33
CA VAL A 454 -3.50 3.13 18.07
C VAL A 454 -3.50 2.28 19.35
N ARG A 455 -2.38 2.25 20.10
CA ARG A 455 -2.28 1.52 21.38
C ARG A 455 -3.33 1.95 22.41
N ALA A 456 -3.65 3.24 22.47
CA ALA A 456 -4.68 3.76 23.37
C ALA A 456 -6.11 3.38 22.96
N ARG A 457 -6.34 3.09 21.66
CA ARG A 457 -7.67 2.85 21.08
C ARG A 457 -8.06 1.37 21.04
N VAL A 458 -7.10 0.49 20.77
CA VAL A 458 -7.38 -0.95 20.58
C VAL A 458 -7.35 -1.70 21.92
N PRO A 459 -8.17 -2.75 22.10
CA PRO A 459 -8.16 -3.53 23.33
C PRO A 459 -6.84 -4.30 23.47
N ALA A 460 -6.41 -4.59 24.69
CA ALA A 460 -5.20 -5.39 24.94
C ALA A 460 -5.33 -6.87 24.52
N ALA A 461 -6.57 -7.37 24.40
CA ALA A 461 -6.88 -8.68 23.87
C ALA A 461 -8.20 -8.64 23.08
N TYR A 462 -8.33 -9.50 22.07
CA TYR A 462 -9.51 -9.58 21.21
C TYR A 462 -9.84 -11.05 20.88
N LEU A 463 -11.06 -11.46 21.20
CA LEU A 463 -11.57 -12.83 21.00
C LEU A 463 -10.64 -13.95 21.52
N GLY A 464 -10.03 -13.72 22.69
CA GLY A 464 -9.14 -14.67 23.36
C GLY A 464 -7.65 -14.55 23.00
N HIS A 465 -7.28 -13.67 22.07
CA HIS A 465 -5.89 -13.47 21.64
C HIS A 465 -5.34 -12.12 22.13
N PRO A 466 -4.07 -12.02 22.57
CA PRO A 466 -3.41 -10.73 22.77
C PRO A 466 -3.45 -9.89 21.49
N VAL A 467 -3.56 -8.57 21.65
CA VAL A 467 -3.41 -7.60 20.56
C VAL A 467 -2.05 -6.94 20.72
N ASP A 468 -1.18 -7.13 19.74
CA ASP A 468 0.17 -6.57 19.74
C ASP A 468 0.29 -5.49 18.67
N VAL A 469 0.54 -4.25 19.09
CA VAL A 469 0.61 -3.09 18.20
C VAL A 469 2.08 -2.73 17.95
N ARG A 470 2.50 -2.87 16.70
CA ARG A 470 3.88 -2.69 16.24
C ARG A 470 3.96 -1.60 15.19
N MET A 471 5.11 -0.94 15.11
CA MET A 471 5.40 -0.07 13.99
C MET A 471 5.45 -0.92 12.72
N ALA A 472 4.80 -0.44 11.66
CA ALA A 472 4.90 -1.02 10.34
C ALA A 472 6.33 -0.82 9.82
N GLY A 473 6.90 -1.84 9.18
CA GLY A 473 8.09 -1.66 8.35
C GLY A 473 7.77 -0.90 7.07
N ILE A 474 8.77 -0.43 6.33
CA ILE A 474 8.54 0.30 5.06
C ILE A 474 7.73 -0.54 4.07
N VAL A 475 7.93 -1.85 4.04
CA VAL A 475 7.13 -2.78 3.22
C VAL A 475 5.65 -2.78 3.61
N ASP A 476 5.32 -2.66 4.90
CA ASP A 476 3.94 -2.58 5.38
C ASP A 476 3.34 -1.17 5.14
N MET A 477 4.16 -0.11 5.18
CA MET A 477 3.74 1.25 4.81
C MET A 477 3.50 1.43 3.31
N LEU A 478 4.29 0.76 2.48
CA LEU A 478 4.08 0.63 1.03
C LEU A 478 2.96 -0.37 0.70
N GLY A 479 2.54 -1.18 1.67
CA GLY A 479 1.46 -2.15 1.61
C GLY A 479 0.07 -1.59 1.95
N GLY A 480 -0.12 -0.28 1.72
CA GLY A 480 -1.39 0.44 1.89
C GLY A 480 -1.43 1.77 1.12
N ALA A 481 -0.25 2.33 0.82
CA ALA A 481 -0.05 3.31 -0.24
C ALA A 481 0.55 2.60 -1.46
N ASP A 482 -0.29 2.44 -2.47
CA ASP A 482 0.02 1.91 -3.77
C ASP A 482 1.29 2.55 -4.36
N LEU A 483 2.45 1.89 -4.23
CA LEU A 483 3.57 1.88 -5.20
C LEU A 483 4.04 0.42 -5.35
N VAL A 484 3.39 -0.25 -6.31
CA VAL A 484 3.55 -1.66 -6.71
C VAL A 484 3.00 -2.71 -5.73
N SER A 485 1.66 -2.87 -5.75
CA SER A 485 1.01 -4.07 -5.24
C SER A 485 1.43 -5.30 -6.09
N GLU A 486 2.30 -6.16 -5.55
CA GLU A 486 2.58 -7.50 -6.12
C GLU A 486 1.28 -8.30 -6.38
N ALA A 487 0.17 -7.98 -5.70
CA ALA A 487 -1.12 -8.66 -5.85
C ALA A 487 -1.99 -8.15 -7.02
N ALA A 488 -1.60 -7.09 -7.75
CA ALA A 488 -2.44 -6.50 -8.79
C ALA A 488 -2.18 -7.09 -10.20
N VAL A 489 -0.94 -7.53 -10.47
CA VAL A 489 -0.54 -8.05 -11.79
C VAL A 489 -0.45 -9.57 -11.73
N THR A 490 -1.52 -10.25 -12.18
CA THR A 490 -1.59 -11.73 -12.20
C THR A 490 -1.07 -12.34 -13.50
N SER A 491 -0.77 -11.51 -14.50
CA SER A 491 -0.31 -11.90 -15.83
C SER A 491 0.46 -10.76 -16.47
N ILE A 492 1.29 -11.09 -17.43
CA ILE A 492 2.15 -10.20 -18.23
C ILE A 492 2.04 -10.62 -19.70
N ALA A 493 2.50 -9.78 -20.63
CA ALA A 493 2.47 -10.08 -22.06
C ALA A 493 3.68 -10.91 -22.55
N TYR A 494 4.44 -11.48 -21.61
CA TYR A 494 5.53 -12.40 -21.91
C TYR A 494 5.04 -13.66 -22.62
N ASN A 495 5.57 -13.94 -23.80
CA ASN A 495 5.24 -15.12 -24.59
C ASN A 495 6.40 -16.12 -24.66
N ASP A 496 6.21 -17.28 -24.02
CA ASP A 496 7.16 -18.39 -24.06
C ASP A 496 7.31 -19.02 -25.46
N ASP A 497 6.28 -18.93 -26.30
CA ASP A 497 6.26 -19.61 -27.60
C ASP A 497 7.17 -18.93 -28.64
N ASP A 498 7.51 -17.65 -28.41
CA ASP A 498 8.45 -16.90 -29.24
C ASP A 498 9.92 -17.25 -28.94
N ARG A 499 10.17 -18.01 -27.86
CA ARG A 499 11.50 -18.33 -27.34
C ARG A 499 11.78 -19.83 -27.42
N THR A 500 11.93 -20.32 -28.64
CA THR A 500 12.11 -21.74 -28.93
C THR A 500 13.46 -22.06 -29.59
N GLY A 501 13.91 -23.31 -29.47
CA GLY A 501 15.17 -23.78 -30.05
C GLY A 501 16.38 -23.69 -29.11
N ALA A 502 17.57 -24.00 -29.64
CA ALA A 502 18.78 -24.17 -28.84
C ALA A 502 19.24 -22.90 -28.11
N ASN A 503 18.96 -21.74 -28.70
CA ASN A 503 19.33 -20.42 -28.17
C ASN A 503 18.45 -19.98 -26.98
N PHE A 504 17.29 -20.59 -26.77
CA PHE A 504 16.41 -20.31 -25.62
C PHE A 504 16.28 -21.51 -24.68
N SER A 505 17.24 -22.43 -24.75
CA SER A 505 17.21 -23.67 -23.96
C SER A 505 17.71 -23.45 -22.54
N PHE A 506 16.97 -23.99 -21.56
CA PHE A 506 17.38 -24.05 -20.14
C PHE A 506 18.05 -25.38 -19.76
N ALA A 507 18.41 -26.20 -20.76
CA ALA A 507 19.07 -27.49 -20.51
C ALA A 507 20.43 -27.27 -19.83
N GLN A 508 20.75 -28.10 -18.84
CA GLN A 508 22.06 -28.11 -18.21
C GLN A 508 23.14 -28.39 -19.27
N VAL A 509 24.22 -27.61 -19.24
CA VAL A 509 25.42 -27.84 -20.06
C VAL A 509 26.46 -28.60 -19.25
N ASN A 510 27.32 -29.36 -19.92
CA ASN A 510 28.47 -30.05 -19.34
C ASN A 510 29.67 -29.87 -20.28
N GLU A 511 30.24 -28.67 -20.28
CA GLU A 511 31.15 -28.16 -21.30
C GLU A 511 32.42 -27.60 -20.67
N GLU A 512 33.51 -27.53 -21.45
CA GLU A 512 34.68 -26.73 -21.07
C GLU A 512 34.30 -25.26 -20.96
N MET A 513 34.74 -24.60 -19.90
CA MET A 513 34.58 -23.17 -19.72
C MET A 513 35.68 -22.59 -18.85
N GLU A 514 35.95 -21.31 -19.06
CA GLU A 514 36.70 -20.48 -18.12
C GLU A 514 35.68 -19.76 -17.24
N LEU A 515 35.76 -19.94 -15.92
CA LEU A 515 34.84 -19.40 -14.93
C LEU A 515 35.64 -18.71 -13.84
N THR A 516 35.34 -17.45 -13.57
CA THR A 516 35.85 -16.72 -12.41
C THR A 516 34.72 -16.49 -11.42
N CYS A 517 34.88 -17.01 -10.19
CA CYS A 517 33.95 -16.76 -9.08
C CYS A 517 34.46 -15.60 -8.23
N CYS A 518 33.57 -14.69 -7.85
CA CYS A 518 33.94 -13.51 -7.09
C CYS A 518 32.88 -13.18 -6.02
N VAL A 519 33.37 -12.69 -4.89
CA VAL A 519 32.55 -12.18 -3.80
C VAL A 519 32.86 -10.68 -3.65
N GLY A 520 31.82 -9.87 -3.54
CA GLY A 520 31.89 -8.45 -3.23
C GLY A 520 31.79 -8.18 -1.73
N PRO A 521 32.28 -7.02 -1.25
CA PRO A 521 32.71 -5.89 -2.07
C PRO A 521 34.17 -5.93 -2.53
N GLU A 522 34.97 -6.85 -2.01
CA GLU A 522 36.44 -6.78 -2.01
C GLU A 522 37.07 -6.76 -3.40
N ARG A 523 36.44 -7.43 -4.37
CA ARG A 523 36.98 -7.62 -5.73
C ARG A 523 35.98 -7.29 -6.83
N SER A 524 34.76 -6.88 -6.48
CA SER A 524 33.66 -6.68 -7.43
C SER A 524 34.04 -5.77 -8.59
N TRP A 525 34.46 -4.54 -8.28
CA TRP A 525 34.81 -3.59 -9.32
C TRP A 525 36.04 -4.03 -10.12
N SER A 526 37.06 -4.60 -9.47
CA SER A 526 38.27 -5.08 -10.18
C SER A 526 37.95 -6.18 -11.20
N VAL A 527 37.02 -7.09 -10.88
CA VAL A 527 36.60 -8.17 -11.79
C VAL A 527 35.69 -7.63 -12.91
N LEU A 528 34.74 -6.74 -12.58
CA LEU A 528 33.84 -6.15 -13.58
C LEU A 528 34.59 -5.23 -14.56
N SER A 529 35.48 -4.37 -14.06
CA SER A 529 36.29 -3.46 -14.88
C SER A 529 37.23 -4.23 -15.82
N ASP A 530 37.88 -5.31 -15.36
CA ASP A 530 38.68 -6.19 -16.22
C ASP A 530 37.82 -6.87 -17.32
N TYR A 531 36.60 -7.32 -16.96
CA TYR A 531 35.65 -7.85 -17.94
C TYR A 531 35.31 -6.83 -19.04
N ILE A 532 34.92 -5.61 -18.63
CA ILE A 532 34.56 -4.50 -19.53
C ILE A 532 35.76 -4.10 -20.39
N ALA A 533 36.94 -3.91 -19.79
CA ALA A 533 38.17 -3.49 -20.48
C ALA A 533 38.56 -4.45 -21.63
N LYS A 534 38.23 -5.74 -21.48
CA LYS A 534 38.52 -6.78 -22.47
C LYS A 534 37.40 -6.98 -23.51
N ALA A 535 36.25 -6.31 -23.37
CA ALA A 535 35.13 -6.47 -24.28
C ALA A 535 35.46 -5.98 -25.70
N LYS A 536 34.99 -6.72 -26.70
CA LYS A 536 35.19 -6.45 -28.13
C LYS A 536 33.90 -6.67 -28.89
N GLY A 537 33.77 -6.04 -30.06
CA GLY A 537 32.60 -6.20 -30.91
C GLY A 537 31.37 -5.60 -30.25
N ARG A 538 30.36 -6.42 -29.98
CA ARG A 538 29.10 -6.03 -29.35
C ARG A 538 29.02 -6.50 -27.89
N MET A 539 28.50 -5.63 -27.04
CA MET A 539 28.01 -5.95 -25.70
C MET A 539 26.48 -5.94 -25.70
N VAL A 540 25.86 -7.01 -25.18
CA VAL A 540 24.42 -7.08 -24.94
C VAL A 540 24.20 -7.18 -23.45
N SER A 541 23.53 -6.20 -22.86
CA SER A 541 23.41 -6.07 -21.42
C SER A 541 21.96 -5.92 -20.97
N SER A 542 21.73 -6.40 -19.76
CA SER A 542 20.49 -6.29 -19.00
C SER A 542 20.86 -5.81 -17.60
N MET A 543 20.19 -4.76 -17.12
CA MET A 543 20.53 -4.16 -15.84
C MET A 543 19.32 -3.56 -15.14
N TYR A 544 19.25 -3.79 -13.83
CA TYR A 544 18.22 -3.19 -12.97
C TYR A 544 18.58 -1.74 -12.65
N GLU A 545 19.74 -1.50 -12.04
CA GLU A 545 20.28 -0.17 -11.78
C GLU A 545 21.63 0.03 -12.45
N PHE A 546 21.75 1.14 -13.19
CA PHE A 546 23.01 1.64 -13.72
C PHE A 546 23.21 3.09 -13.32
N HIS A 547 23.92 3.30 -12.20
CA HIS A 547 24.05 4.60 -11.55
C HIS A 547 25.50 5.06 -11.40
N ALA A 548 26.45 4.16 -11.13
CA ALA A 548 27.82 4.55 -10.77
C ALA A 548 28.61 5.16 -11.94
N GLU A 549 29.23 6.33 -11.70
CA GLU A 549 29.98 7.08 -12.72
C GLU A 549 31.19 6.29 -13.26
N HIS A 550 31.99 5.67 -12.39
CA HIS A 550 33.18 4.93 -12.80
C HIS A 550 32.88 3.72 -13.72
N ILE A 551 31.69 3.13 -13.62
CA ILE A 551 31.24 2.07 -14.54
C ILE A 551 30.85 2.68 -15.89
N ALA A 552 30.15 3.81 -15.87
CA ALA A 552 29.80 4.53 -17.09
C ALA A 552 31.05 5.00 -17.85
N ASP A 553 32.07 5.48 -17.14
CA ASP A 553 33.35 5.84 -17.74
C ASP A 553 34.01 4.65 -18.43
N ALA A 554 34.12 3.50 -17.75
CA ALA A 554 34.70 2.29 -18.33
C ALA A 554 33.93 1.80 -19.58
N ILE A 555 32.59 1.89 -19.57
CA ILE A 555 31.77 1.56 -20.74
C ILE A 555 31.98 2.59 -21.87
N GLN A 556 32.02 3.88 -21.54
CA GLN A 556 32.25 4.94 -22.53
C GLN A 556 33.62 4.77 -23.21
N GLU A 557 34.66 4.39 -22.48
CA GLU A 557 35.97 4.07 -23.06
C GLU A 557 35.85 2.93 -24.08
N ARG A 558 35.07 1.89 -23.80
CA ARG A 558 34.84 0.82 -24.78
C ARG A 558 34.06 1.27 -26.00
N LEU A 559 33.03 2.08 -25.81
CA LEU A 559 32.25 2.66 -26.90
C LEU A 559 33.13 3.55 -27.81
N ALA A 560 34.04 4.33 -27.22
CA ALA A 560 35.00 5.16 -27.95
C ALA A 560 36.00 4.34 -28.78
N ASP A 561 36.34 3.14 -28.31
CA ASP A 561 37.17 2.18 -29.03
C ASP A 561 36.40 1.33 -30.05
N GLY A 562 35.12 1.64 -30.31
CA GLY A 562 34.31 1.00 -31.34
C GLY A 562 33.56 -0.25 -30.89
N VAL A 563 33.48 -0.53 -29.60
CA VAL A 563 32.52 -1.52 -29.07
C VAL A 563 31.11 -0.96 -29.24
N THR A 564 30.15 -1.80 -29.63
CA THR A 564 28.73 -1.45 -29.69
C THR A 564 28.00 -1.99 -28.49
N MET A 565 26.86 -1.39 -28.11
CA MET A 565 26.12 -1.86 -26.94
C MET A 565 24.60 -1.79 -27.14
N ASP A 566 23.92 -2.87 -26.75
CA ASP A 566 22.48 -2.91 -26.56
C ASP A 566 22.14 -3.12 -25.09
N LEU A 567 21.23 -2.32 -24.56
CA LEU A 567 20.98 -2.25 -23.12
C LEU A 567 19.48 -2.27 -22.78
N ALA A 568 19.02 -3.36 -22.19
CA ALA A 568 17.70 -3.43 -21.57
C ALA A 568 17.77 -2.99 -20.11
N LEU A 569 16.89 -2.08 -19.71
CA LEU A 569 16.92 -1.42 -18.40
C LEU A 569 15.61 -1.58 -17.64
N ASP A 570 15.71 -1.74 -16.33
CA ASP A 570 14.60 -1.45 -15.44
C ASP A 570 14.36 0.07 -15.31
N ASN A 571 13.14 0.43 -14.96
CA ASN A 571 12.78 1.81 -14.64
C ASN A 571 13.55 2.37 -13.42
N ALA A 572 14.12 1.52 -12.56
CA ALA A 572 15.05 1.86 -11.47
C ALA A 572 16.34 2.57 -11.95
N THR A 573 16.75 2.37 -13.21
CA THR A 573 17.91 3.10 -13.77
C THR A 573 17.63 4.59 -14.03
N ARG A 574 16.36 5.03 -14.03
CA ARG A 574 15.99 6.40 -14.42
C ARG A 574 16.52 7.45 -13.45
N VAL A 575 16.75 8.65 -13.98
CA VAL A 575 16.92 9.84 -13.13
C VAL A 575 15.59 10.15 -12.47
N THR A 576 15.61 10.24 -11.15
CA THR A 576 14.46 10.59 -10.33
C THR A 576 14.36 12.11 -10.14
N ARG A 577 13.35 12.60 -9.42
CA ARG A 577 13.18 14.05 -9.20
C ARG A 577 14.16 14.61 -8.21
N ALA A 578 14.58 13.81 -7.24
CA ALA A 578 15.69 14.10 -6.34
C ALA A 578 17.01 14.34 -7.09
N GLY A 579 17.11 13.88 -8.35
CA GLY A 579 18.23 14.13 -9.23
C GLY A 579 19.20 12.95 -9.31
N VAL A 580 20.48 13.22 -9.11
CA VAL A 580 21.56 12.24 -9.23
C VAL A 580 22.35 12.27 -7.93
N GLY A 581 22.67 11.10 -7.38
CA GLY A 581 23.46 10.99 -6.16
C GLY A 581 24.90 11.45 -6.34
N GLU A 582 25.63 11.52 -5.23
CA GLU A 582 27.09 11.68 -5.25
C GLU A 582 27.74 10.45 -5.93
N ASP A 583 28.72 10.67 -6.79
CA ASP A 583 29.40 9.64 -7.61
C ASP A 583 28.50 8.85 -8.59
N ASP A 584 27.27 9.31 -8.81
CA ASP A 584 26.38 8.80 -9.84
C ASP A 584 26.45 9.68 -11.10
N PHE A 585 26.29 9.06 -12.28
CA PHE A 585 26.21 9.83 -13.53
C PHE A 585 24.77 10.18 -13.90
N ASN A 586 24.59 11.29 -14.62
CA ASN A 586 23.28 11.65 -15.16
C ASN A 586 22.93 10.78 -16.38
N ARG A 587 22.27 9.65 -16.11
CA ARG A 587 21.86 8.64 -17.10
C ARG A 587 21.14 9.24 -18.31
N LYS A 588 20.24 10.21 -18.09
CA LYS A 588 19.53 10.92 -19.17
C LYS A 588 20.49 11.62 -20.13
N THR A 589 21.41 12.42 -19.58
CA THR A 589 22.39 13.18 -20.37
C THR A 589 23.41 12.26 -21.05
N VAL A 590 23.93 11.29 -20.30
CA VAL A 590 24.99 10.37 -20.78
C VAL A 590 24.45 9.42 -21.83
N PHE A 591 23.29 8.78 -21.62
CA PHE A 591 22.73 7.87 -22.62
C PHE A 591 22.34 8.58 -23.91
N ARG A 592 21.83 9.81 -23.83
CA ARG A 592 21.56 10.63 -25.02
C ARG A 592 22.84 10.99 -25.77
N LYS A 593 23.92 11.31 -25.05
CA LYS A 593 25.25 11.52 -25.63
C LYS A 593 25.72 10.24 -26.32
N TRP A 594 25.64 9.09 -25.67
CA TRP A 594 26.08 7.82 -26.24
C TRP A 594 25.27 7.42 -27.47
N ALA A 595 23.96 7.58 -27.46
CA ALA A 595 23.11 7.27 -28.62
C ALA A 595 23.39 8.19 -29.83
N ARG A 596 23.92 9.40 -29.59
CA ARG A 596 24.34 10.32 -30.65
C ARG A 596 25.74 10.01 -31.17
N ASP A 597 26.66 9.69 -30.26
CA ASP A 597 28.10 9.64 -30.56
C ASP A 597 28.59 8.22 -30.88
N PHE A 598 27.86 7.18 -30.46
CA PHE A 598 28.24 5.77 -30.57
C PHE A 598 27.10 4.89 -31.09
N THR A 599 27.41 3.64 -31.45
CA THR A 599 26.39 2.60 -31.67
C THR A 599 25.92 2.06 -30.33
N PHE A 600 24.97 2.77 -29.73
CA PHE A 600 24.39 2.48 -28.44
C PHE A 600 22.87 2.48 -28.52
N ASP A 601 22.27 1.32 -28.31
CA ASP A 601 20.83 1.11 -28.31
C ASP A 601 20.36 0.75 -26.90
N ARG A 602 19.20 1.28 -26.48
CA ARG A 602 18.68 1.06 -25.14
C ARG A 602 17.16 1.10 -25.10
N THR A 603 16.58 0.39 -24.15
CA THR A 603 15.16 0.54 -23.84
C THR A 603 14.91 0.29 -22.36
N TYR A 604 13.96 1.02 -21.79
CA TYR A 604 13.38 0.68 -20.51
C TYR A 604 12.25 -0.31 -20.72
N VAL A 605 12.30 -1.42 -20.00
CA VAL A 605 11.39 -2.55 -20.15
C VAL A 605 9.99 -2.17 -19.64
N PRO A 606 8.91 -2.45 -20.41
CA PRO A 606 7.56 -2.12 -20.00
C PRO A 606 7.06 -3.06 -18.89
N GLU A 607 6.39 -2.47 -17.90
CA GLU A 607 5.80 -3.15 -16.73
C GLU A 607 4.28 -3.35 -16.89
N GLY A 608 3.71 -4.22 -16.04
CA GLY A 608 2.27 -4.45 -15.95
C GLY A 608 1.75 -5.54 -16.89
N SER A 609 0.43 -5.63 -17.01
CA SER A 609 -0.27 -6.72 -17.67
C SER A 609 -0.03 -6.80 -19.18
N ASN A 610 0.29 -5.67 -19.80
CA ASN A 610 0.72 -5.57 -21.20
C ASN A 610 2.25 -5.47 -21.34
N GLY A 611 2.98 -5.45 -20.22
CA GLY A 611 4.44 -5.34 -20.19
C GLY A 611 5.13 -6.70 -20.26
N LEU A 612 6.46 -6.67 -20.36
CA LEU A 612 7.32 -7.87 -20.35
C LEU A 612 7.39 -8.46 -18.93
N ILE A 613 7.24 -7.61 -17.92
CA ILE A 613 7.46 -7.91 -16.50
C ILE A 613 6.29 -7.39 -15.67
N ALA A 614 6.11 -7.96 -14.47
CA ALA A 614 5.12 -7.40 -13.54
C ALA A 614 5.56 -6.02 -13.05
N ASP A 615 6.76 -5.96 -12.46
CA ASP A 615 7.27 -4.73 -11.86
C ASP A 615 8.80 -4.56 -11.89
N SER A 616 9.57 -5.64 -12.08
CA SER A 616 11.03 -5.55 -12.04
C SER A 616 11.71 -6.35 -13.17
N TYR A 617 12.53 -5.65 -13.96
CA TYR A 617 13.52 -6.20 -14.88
C TYR A 617 14.83 -6.39 -14.11
N HIS A 618 14.86 -7.41 -13.28
CA HIS A 618 15.83 -7.56 -12.21
C HIS A 618 17.06 -8.43 -12.58
N ILE A 619 17.11 -8.89 -13.83
CA ILE A 619 18.24 -9.56 -14.46
C ILE A 619 19.47 -8.63 -14.55
N LYS A 620 20.63 -9.13 -14.11
CA LYS A 620 21.93 -8.44 -14.20
C LYS A 620 22.91 -9.31 -14.96
N VAL A 621 22.85 -9.24 -16.29
CA VAL A 621 23.69 -10.05 -17.18
C VAL A 621 24.21 -9.19 -18.32
N THR A 622 25.52 -9.28 -18.56
CA THR A 622 26.18 -8.63 -19.70
C THR A 622 26.95 -9.67 -20.47
N VAL A 623 26.76 -9.74 -21.79
CA VAL A 623 27.41 -10.70 -22.70
C VAL A 623 28.19 -9.94 -23.76
N ASP A 624 29.40 -10.39 -24.09
CA ASP A 624 30.20 -9.85 -25.20
C ASP A 624 30.31 -10.84 -26.38
N ASP A 625 30.90 -10.40 -27.50
CA ASP A 625 31.11 -11.23 -28.70
C ASP A 625 32.27 -12.24 -28.58
N ASP A 626 33.10 -12.15 -27.55
CA ASP A 626 34.15 -13.12 -27.24
C ASP A 626 33.60 -14.34 -26.46
N ASP A 627 32.26 -14.51 -26.46
CA ASP A 627 31.49 -15.54 -25.76
C ASP A 627 31.70 -15.52 -24.23
N ARG A 628 31.98 -14.33 -23.68
CA ARG A 628 32.06 -14.09 -22.24
C ARG A 628 30.78 -13.45 -21.75
N PHE A 629 30.43 -13.74 -20.50
CA PHE A 629 29.37 -13.01 -19.82
C PHE A 629 29.66 -12.83 -18.33
N TRP A 630 29.19 -11.71 -17.79
CA TRP A 630 29.15 -11.39 -16.38
C TRP A 630 27.71 -11.56 -15.87
N LEU A 631 27.53 -12.24 -14.73
CA LEU A 631 26.24 -12.45 -14.07
C LEU A 631 26.40 -12.23 -12.57
N SER A 632 25.50 -11.46 -11.97
CA SER A 632 25.67 -10.97 -10.60
C SER A 632 24.38 -10.91 -9.80
N SER A 633 24.50 -11.00 -8.46
CA SER A 633 23.44 -10.56 -7.54
C SER A 633 23.33 -9.04 -7.42
N GLY A 634 24.38 -8.33 -7.82
CA GLY A 634 24.55 -6.88 -7.69
C GLY A 634 24.39 -6.08 -8.98
N ASN A 635 24.17 -4.78 -8.79
CA ASN A 635 23.88 -3.82 -9.84
C ASN A 635 25.14 -3.06 -10.30
N TRP A 636 24.99 -2.19 -11.29
CA TRP A 636 26.02 -1.23 -11.70
C TRP A 636 25.90 0.07 -10.88
N LYS A 637 26.15 -0.04 -9.57
CA LYS A 637 26.11 1.08 -8.63
C LYS A 637 27.21 1.01 -7.57
N ASN A 638 27.42 2.12 -6.86
CA ASN A 638 28.54 2.28 -5.93
C ASN A 638 28.52 1.29 -4.76
N SER A 639 27.35 0.96 -4.20
CA SER A 639 27.26 -0.03 -3.11
C SER A 639 27.51 -1.47 -3.60
N SER A 640 27.19 -1.83 -4.84
CA SER A 640 27.49 -3.16 -5.41
C SER A 640 28.92 -3.28 -5.93
N GLN A 641 29.44 -2.20 -6.51
CA GLN A 641 30.73 -2.12 -7.20
C GLN A 641 31.52 -0.91 -6.68
N PRO A 642 31.99 -0.92 -5.42
CA PRO A 642 32.70 0.23 -4.89
C PRO A 642 34.00 0.49 -5.65
N ASN A 643 34.26 1.75 -5.99
CA ASN A 643 35.50 2.17 -6.62
C ASN A 643 36.66 2.16 -5.60
N ILE A 644 37.29 0.98 -5.47
CA ILE A 644 38.48 0.74 -4.65
C ILE A 644 39.72 0.97 -5.53
N ASP A 645 40.66 1.79 -5.05
CA ASP A 645 41.93 2.02 -5.76
C ASP A 645 42.72 0.70 -5.83
N PRO A 646 43.34 0.34 -6.98
CA PRO A 646 44.20 -0.83 -7.08
C PRO A 646 45.26 -0.96 -5.97
N ALA A 647 45.78 0.16 -5.45
CA ALA A 647 46.75 0.16 -4.35
C ALA A 647 46.15 -0.30 -3.00
N ASP A 648 44.82 -0.18 -2.84
CA ASP A 648 44.08 -0.49 -1.62
C ASP A 648 43.47 -1.90 -1.63
N LEU A 649 43.57 -2.64 -2.74
CA LEU A 649 42.96 -3.97 -2.89
C LEU A 649 43.52 -5.02 -1.90
N ASP A 650 44.69 -4.80 -1.33
CA ASP A 650 45.27 -5.70 -0.32
C ASP A 650 45.14 -5.14 1.11
N ASP A 651 44.50 -3.97 1.27
CA ASP A 651 44.23 -3.35 2.56
C ASP A 651 42.75 -3.55 2.96
N LEU A 652 42.53 -4.49 3.87
CA LEU A 652 41.20 -4.79 4.39
C LEU A 652 40.50 -3.58 5.02
N GLN A 653 41.23 -2.65 5.65
CA GLN A 653 40.64 -1.45 6.24
C GLN A 653 40.21 -0.45 5.16
N ALA A 654 41.03 -0.26 4.13
CA ALA A 654 40.69 0.60 3.01
C ALA A 654 39.46 0.08 2.24
N ILE A 655 39.37 -1.23 2.01
CA ILE A 655 38.19 -1.86 1.40
C ILE A 655 36.95 -1.63 2.26
N ARG A 656 37.04 -1.84 3.58
CA ARG A 656 35.91 -1.64 4.51
C ARG A 656 35.41 -0.20 4.51
N ALA A 657 36.30 0.78 4.37
CA ALA A 657 35.94 2.19 4.33
C ALA A 657 35.03 2.55 3.14
N LYS A 658 34.99 1.73 2.08
CA LYS A 658 34.12 1.94 0.91
C LYS A 658 32.67 1.47 1.10
N LYS A 659 32.33 0.79 2.21
CA LYS A 659 30.96 0.41 2.58
C LYS A 659 30.16 -0.35 1.50
N GLY A 660 30.81 -1.25 0.77
CA GLY A 660 30.13 -2.04 -0.26
C GLY A 660 29.34 -3.24 0.26
N ASN A 661 28.38 -3.69 -0.54
CA ASN A 661 27.50 -4.83 -0.28
C ASN A 661 28.22 -6.17 -0.43
N ARG A 662 27.85 -7.14 0.42
CA ARG A 662 28.19 -8.54 0.23
C ARG A 662 27.36 -9.11 -0.92
N GLU A 663 28.01 -9.52 -2.00
CA GLU A 663 27.38 -9.98 -3.24
C GLU A 663 28.16 -11.10 -3.90
N TRP A 664 27.51 -11.96 -4.69
CA TRP A 664 28.16 -13.04 -5.44
C TRP A 664 27.98 -12.81 -6.94
N HIS A 665 29.07 -12.95 -7.70
CA HIS A 665 29.02 -12.85 -9.15
C HIS A 665 30.07 -13.71 -9.83
N VAL A 666 29.82 -14.00 -11.10
CA VAL A 666 30.66 -14.83 -11.93
C VAL A 666 30.95 -14.16 -13.27
N VAL A 667 32.14 -14.41 -13.81
CA VAL A 667 32.48 -14.16 -15.21
C VAL A 667 32.73 -15.51 -15.87
N ILE A 668 32.04 -15.81 -16.97
CA ILE A 668 32.13 -17.10 -17.65
C ILE A 668 32.40 -16.89 -19.13
N LYS A 669 33.40 -17.60 -19.66
CA LYS A 669 33.60 -17.77 -21.10
C LYS A 669 33.07 -19.14 -21.52
N ASN A 670 31.89 -19.14 -22.16
CA ASN A 670 31.28 -20.33 -22.72
C ASN A 670 30.28 -19.94 -23.81
N LYS A 671 30.51 -20.42 -25.03
CA LYS A 671 29.72 -20.09 -26.21
C LYS A 671 28.23 -20.43 -26.07
N THR A 672 27.90 -21.60 -25.54
CA THR A 672 26.52 -22.06 -25.44
C THR A 672 25.72 -21.17 -24.47
N LEU A 673 26.24 -20.93 -23.27
CA LEU A 673 25.60 -20.09 -22.26
C LEU A 673 25.56 -18.62 -22.67
N ALA A 674 26.68 -18.07 -23.20
CA ALA A 674 26.73 -16.70 -23.70
C ALA A 674 25.69 -16.47 -24.81
N THR A 675 25.60 -17.39 -25.77
CA THR A 675 24.59 -17.32 -26.85
C THR A 675 23.17 -17.30 -26.28
N ARG A 676 22.88 -18.15 -25.28
CA ARG A 676 21.55 -18.21 -24.67
C ARG A 676 21.16 -16.92 -23.97
N TYR A 677 22.03 -16.40 -23.10
CA TYR A 677 21.77 -15.12 -22.44
C TYR A 677 21.64 -13.97 -23.44
N ARG A 678 22.52 -13.91 -24.45
CA ARG A 678 22.44 -12.92 -25.53
C ARG A 678 21.09 -12.97 -26.23
N SER A 679 20.61 -14.16 -26.61
CA SER A 679 19.31 -14.34 -27.27
C SER A 679 18.13 -13.94 -26.39
N HIS A 680 18.16 -14.28 -25.11
CA HIS A 680 17.13 -13.86 -24.16
C HIS A 680 17.04 -12.34 -24.00
N ILE A 681 18.19 -11.66 -23.84
CA ILE A 681 18.23 -10.20 -23.67
C ILE A 681 17.82 -9.48 -24.96
N LEU A 682 18.26 -9.96 -26.13
CA LEU A 682 17.83 -9.38 -27.42
C LEU A 682 16.33 -9.55 -27.66
N ALA A 683 15.74 -10.66 -27.25
CA ALA A 683 14.29 -10.84 -27.31
C ALA A 683 13.55 -9.91 -26.33
N ASP A 684 14.12 -9.65 -25.15
CA ASP A 684 13.57 -8.68 -24.20
C ASP A 684 13.59 -7.25 -24.78
N LEU A 685 14.70 -6.88 -25.43
CA LEU A 685 14.87 -5.60 -26.13
C LEU A 685 13.84 -5.42 -27.25
N GLU A 686 13.72 -6.42 -28.12
CA GLU A 686 12.81 -6.38 -29.27
C GLU A 686 11.35 -6.26 -28.80
N PHE A 687 10.93 -7.15 -27.88
CA PHE A 687 9.59 -7.08 -27.30
C PHE A 687 9.32 -5.71 -26.71
N SER A 688 10.27 -5.17 -25.94
CA SER A 688 10.08 -3.88 -25.26
C SER A 688 9.89 -2.75 -26.26
N LYS A 689 10.65 -2.72 -27.37
CA LYS A 689 10.48 -1.70 -28.41
C LYS A 689 9.12 -1.78 -29.11
N GLU A 690 8.60 -2.99 -29.31
CA GLU A 690 7.30 -3.22 -29.93
C GLU A 690 6.12 -2.97 -28.98
N ASN A 691 6.33 -3.08 -27.66
CA ASN A 691 5.26 -3.16 -26.66
C ASN A 691 5.36 -2.08 -25.57
N GLY A 692 5.66 -0.84 -25.96
CA GLY A 692 5.54 0.32 -25.07
C GLY A 692 6.73 0.55 -24.12
N GLY A 693 7.87 -0.09 -24.39
CA GLY A 693 9.16 0.30 -23.85
C GLY A 693 9.50 1.73 -24.27
N THR A 694 10.28 2.42 -23.44
CA THR A 694 10.57 3.85 -23.62
C THR A 694 12.06 4.11 -23.52
N GLU A 695 12.53 5.22 -24.08
CA GLU A 695 13.95 5.61 -23.99
C GLU A 695 14.25 6.58 -22.84
N GLU A 696 13.27 7.36 -22.37
CA GLU A 696 13.37 8.28 -21.23
C GLU A 696 11.97 8.62 -20.67
N ALA A 697 11.90 8.79 -19.35
CA ALA A 697 10.80 9.29 -18.52
C ALA A 697 11.37 9.42 -17.09
N VAL A 698 10.87 10.36 -16.30
CA VAL A 698 11.27 10.57 -14.90
C VAL A 698 10.56 9.52 -14.05
N ALA A 699 11.30 8.78 -13.22
CA ALA A 699 10.70 7.91 -12.21
C ALA A 699 10.28 8.76 -11.00
N GLU A 700 9.19 8.37 -10.36
CA GLU A 700 8.65 9.00 -9.16
C GLU A 700 9.47 8.57 -7.94
N ASP A 701 9.94 9.50 -7.09
CA ASP A 701 10.63 9.11 -5.86
C ASP A 701 9.60 8.76 -4.78
N VAL A 702 9.79 7.60 -4.16
CA VAL A 702 9.34 7.42 -2.78
C VAL A 702 10.52 7.82 -1.92
N LEU A 703 10.36 8.78 -1.00
CA LEU A 703 11.42 9.08 -0.04
C LEU A 703 11.11 8.42 1.30
N ILE A 704 12.16 8.15 2.05
CA ILE A 704 12.13 7.52 3.36
C ILE A 704 12.87 8.42 4.35
N ASP A 705 12.23 8.75 5.47
CA ASP A 705 12.88 9.41 6.59
C ASP A 705 13.41 8.27 7.46
N VAL A 706 14.73 8.18 7.57
CA VAL A 706 15.43 7.19 8.40
C VAL A 706 15.94 7.87 9.66
N PRO A 707 15.68 7.34 10.87
CA PRO A 707 16.26 7.90 12.08
C PRO A 707 17.80 7.88 11.99
N VAL A 708 18.48 8.97 12.31
CA VAL A 708 19.95 9.04 12.37
C VAL A 708 20.49 8.02 13.37
N ALA A 709 19.79 7.82 14.50
CA ALA A 709 20.13 6.75 15.45
C ALA A 709 20.02 5.34 14.83
N PHE A 710 19.10 5.15 13.88
CA PHE A 710 19.00 3.90 13.12
C PHE A 710 20.21 3.75 12.18
N GLU A 711 20.57 4.78 11.42
CA GLU A 711 21.78 4.76 10.56
C GLU A 711 23.07 4.58 11.37
N GLU A 712 23.22 5.27 12.51
CA GLU A 712 24.36 5.13 13.41
C GLU A 712 24.44 3.71 13.99
N SER A 713 23.29 3.11 14.34
CA SER A 713 23.24 1.72 14.79
C SER A 713 23.66 0.74 13.68
N VAL A 714 23.20 0.95 12.45
CA VAL A 714 23.58 0.15 11.29
C VAL A 714 25.07 0.33 10.98
N ALA A 715 25.60 1.55 11.01
CA ALA A 715 27.00 1.85 10.80
C ALA A 715 27.90 1.21 11.88
N PHE A 716 27.49 1.29 13.15
CA PHE A 716 28.18 0.62 14.25
C PHE A 716 28.15 -0.91 14.07
N GLU A 717 27.02 -1.48 13.67
CA GLU A 717 26.92 -2.91 13.39
C GLU A 717 27.80 -3.33 12.20
N LEU A 718 27.87 -2.51 11.15
CA LEU A 718 28.74 -2.73 10.00
C LEU A 718 30.22 -2.73 10.40
N GLU A 719 30.65 -1.79 11.25
CA GLU A 719 32.02 -1.75 11.77
C GLU A 719 32.32 -2.94 12.68
N ALA A 720 31.43 -3.23 13.65
CA ALA A 720 31.61 -4.32 14.60
C ALA A 720 31.61 -5.71 13.94
N ARG A 721 30.94 -5.84 12.79
CA ARG A 721 30.75 -7.11 12.06
C ARG A 721 31.43 -7.08 10.69
N ALA A 722 32.45 -6.25 10.50
CA ALA A 722 33.17 -6.20 9.23
C ALA A 722 33.90 -7.53 8.94
N ALA A 723 33.90 -7.97 7.68
CA ALA A 723 34.50 -9.24 7.26
C ALA A 723 35.99 -9.29 7.62
N SER A 724 36.46 -10.35 8.29
CA SER A 724 37.84 -10.45 8.80
C SER A 724 38.88 -10.87 7.76
N ARG A 725 38.46 -11.17 6.52
CA ARG A 725 39.30 -11.70 5.44
C ARG A 725 38.88 -11.12 4.10
N ILE A 726 39.86 -10.95 3.21
CA ILE A 726 39.64 -10.67 1.78
C ILE A 726 39.35 -11.99 1.04
N PHE A 727 38.38 -11.97 0.13
CA PHE A 727 38.09 -13.09 -0.78
C PHE A 727 38.62 -12.77 -2.17
N ASP A 728 39.79 -13.31 -2.49
CA ASP A 728 40.31 -13.24 -3.86
C ASP A 728 39.52 -14.14 -4.80
N PRO A 729 39.31 -13.72 -6.06
CA PRO A 729 38.55 -14.51 -7.02
C PRO A 729 39.29 -15.82 -7.33
N ILE A 730 38.53 -16.89 -7.58
CA ILE A 730 39.08 -18.13 -8.11
C ILE A 730 38.75 -18.27 -9.58
N THR A 731 39.69 -18.80 -10.37
CA THR A 731 39.46 -19.12 -11.78
C THR A 731 39.52 -20.63 -11.98
N ILE A 732 38.51 -21.16 -12.65
CA ILE A 732 38.35 -22.56 -13.02
C ILE A 732 38.39 -22.62 -14.55
N ASN A 733 39.25 -23.47 -15.11
CA ASN A 733 39.35 -23.69 -16.55
C ASN A 733 39.31 -25.19 -16.85
N ARG A 734 38.09 -25.74 -16.86
CA ARG A 734 37.80 -27.16 -17.07
C ARG A 734 36.34 -27.36 -17.43
N ARG A 735 35.96 -28.61 -17.63
CA ARG A 735 34.56 -29.01 -17.75
C ARG A 735 33.79 -28.76 -16.46
N VAL A 736 32.65 -28.07 -16.57
CA VAL A 736 31.74 -27.78 -15.46
C VAL A 736 30.30 -28.02 -15.90
N LYS A 737 29.48 -28.55 -14.98
CA LYS A 737 28.04 -28.71 -15.18
C LYS A 737 27.28 -27.50 -14.67
N VAL A 738 26.55 -26.82 -15.55
CA VAL A 738 25.86 -25.55 -15.22
C VAL A 738 24.48 -25.51 -15.85
N LYS A 739 23.46 -25.12 -15.08
CA LYS A 739 22.08 -24.95 -15.56
C LYS A 739 21.66 -23.48 -15.47
N PRO A 740 21.30 -22.81 -16.58
CA PRO A 740 20.76 -21.47 -16.55
C PRO A 740 19.29 -21.49 -16.14
N LEU A 741 18.91 -20.58 -15.26
CA LEU A 741 17.57 -20.43 -14.71
C LEU A 741 17.10 -18.98 -14.91
N LEU A 742 15.95 -18.79 -15.54
CA LEU A 742 15.36 -17.47 -15.76
C LEU A 742 13.87 -17.47 -15.37
N THR A 743 13.38 -16.29 -15.04
CA THR A 743 11.95 -15.94 -15.01
C THR A 743 11.67 -14.82 -16.03
N PRO A 744 10.43 -14.66 -16.51
CA PRO A 744 9.21 -15.39 -16.15
C PRO A 744 9.02 -16.70 -16.93
N ASP A 745 10.06 -17.21 -17.59
CA ASP A 745 10.02 -18.38 -18.48
C ASP A 745 9.26 -19.57 -17.87
N LYS A 746 8.29 -20.10 -18.63
CA LYS A 746 7.35 -21.14 -18.19
C LYS A 746 6.63 -20.79 -16.88
N ARG A 747 6.23 -19.52 -16.72
CA ARG A 747 5.59 -18.97 -15.51
C ARG A 747 6.44 -19.17 -14.25
N GLY A 748 7.75 -18.96 -14.38
CA GLY A 748 8.75 -19.14 -13.31
C GLY A 748 9.07 -20.58 -12.94
N LYS A 749 8.53 -21.57 -13.66
CA LYS A 749 8.75 -23.00 -13.37
C LYS A 749 10.19 -23.42 -13.64
N ILE A 750 10.89 -22.78 -14.58
CA ILE A 750 12.31 -23.06 -14.87
C ILE A 750 13.17 -22.87 -13.61
N TYR A 751 13.00 -21.74 -12.92
CA TYR A 751 13.68 -21.46 -11.66
C TYR A 751 13.13 -22.32 -10.52
N THR A 752 11.80 -22.28 -10.31
CA THR A 752 11.17 -22.88 -9.14
C THR A 752 11.43 -24.38 -9.03
N ASP A 753 11.26 -25.14 -10.12
CA ASP A 753 11.49 -26.59 -10.09
C ASP A 753 12.96 -26.91 -9.82
N ALA A 754 13.90 -26.17 -10.44
CA ALA A 754 15.33 -26.42 -10.24
C ALA A 754 15.79 -26.12 -8.81
N VAL A 755 15.20 -25.11 -8.16
CA VAL A 755 15.50 -24.78 -6.76
C VAL A 755 14.83 -25.75 -5.79
N LEU A 756 13.62 -26.25 -6.10
CA LEU A 756 13.02 -27.34 -5.34
C LEU A 756 13.89 -28.59 -5.40
N ASP A 757 14.31 -29.02 -6.60
CA ASP A 757 15.22 -30.16 -6.78
C ASP A 757 16.53 -29.95 -5.99
N LEU A 758 17.05 -28.71 -5.95
CA LEU A 758 18.26 -28.38 -5.19
C LEU A 758 18.03 -28.54 -3.69
N ILE A 759 16.98 -27.93 -3.14
CA ILE A 759 16.62 -28.02 -1.72
C ILE A 759 16.42 -29.48 -1.32
N GLU A 760 15.65 -30.23 -2.11
CA GLU A 760 15.34 -31.64 -1.85
C GLU A 760 16.59 -32.52 -1.87
N SER A 761 17.58 -32.19 -2.71
CA SER A 761 18.85 -32.92 -2.83
C SER A 761 19.81 -32.74 -1.66
N ALA A 762 19.52 -31.86 -0.69
CA ALA A 762 20.40 -31.65 0.46
C ALA A 762 20.33 -32.82 1.45
N ASP A 763 21.50 -33.42 1.70
CA ASP A 763 21.68 -34.54 2.63
C ASP A 763 22.32 -34.10 3.96
N ASP A 764 23.29 -33.19 3.92
CA ASP A 764 24.10 -32.79 5.07
C ASP A 764 23.89 -31.30 5.43
N GLU A 765 23.82 -30.44 4.41
CA GLU A 765 23.88 -28.99 4.56
C GLU A 765 23.10 -28.24 3.47
N LEU A 766 22.27 -27.27 3.89
CA LEU A 766 21.61 -26.30 3.02
C LEU A 766 21.84 -24.88 3.56
N LEU A 767 22.53 -24.06 2.78
CA LEU A 767 22.87 -22.68 3.12
C LEU A 767 22.16 -21.74 2.15
N LEU A 768 21.41 -20.76 2.64
CA LEU A 768 20.70 -19.76 1.85
C LEU A 768 21.07 -18.36 2.35
N GLN A 769 21.62 -17.53 1.47
CA GLN A 769 21.86 -16.11 1.75
C GLN A 769 21.11 -15.28 0.71
N ILE A 770 20.16 -14.49 1.18
CA ILE A 770 19.22 -13.76 0.32
C ILE A 770 18.77 -12.47 1.02
N PRO A 771 18.48 -11.35 0.32
CA PRO A 771 18.14 -10.11 0.99
C PRO A 771 16.85 -10.22 1.80
N TYR A 772 15.81 -10.82 1.22
CA TYR A 772 14.51 -11.01 1.86
C TYR A 772 13.75 -12.22 1.31
N ILE A 773 12.78 -12.69 2.10
CA ILE A 773 11.77 -13.67 1.70
C ILE A 773 10.39 -13.10 2.07
N ASN A 774 9.56 -12.77 1.09
CA ASN A 774 8.25 -12.14 1.29
C ASN A 774 7.12 -13.17 1.53
N SER A 775 7.38 -14.23 2.29
CA SER A 775 6.44 -15.36 2.50
C SER A 775 5.17 -15.00 3.30
N PHE A 776 5.19 -13.84 3.98
CA PHE A 776 4.10 -13.32 4.78
C PHE A 776 3.07 -12.50 3.98
N LYS A 777 3.33 -12.23 2.69
CA LYS A 777 2.43 -11.50 1.81
C LYS A 777 1.44 -12.45 1.11
N GLU A 778 0.26 -11.94 0.75
CA GLU A 778 -0.72 -12.70 -0.05
C GLU A 778 -0.16 -13.09 -1.43
N SER A 779 0.73 -12.27 -2.00
CA SER A 779 1.46 -12.54 -3.25
C SER A 779 2.38 -13.77 -3.19
N ALA A 780 2.66 -14.31 -2.00
CA ALA A 780 3.51 -15.50 -1.86
C ALA A 780 2.86 -16.79 -2.39
N ALA A 781 1.54 -16.79 -2.61
CA ALA A 781 0.83 -17.94 -3.13
C ALA A 781 1.43 -18.45 -4.46
N GLY A 782 1.55 -19.77 -4.61
CA GLY A 782 2.08 -20.38 -5.83
C GLY A 782 3.53 -20.85 -5.68
N ASN A 783 4.44 -20.29 -6.49
CA ASN A 783 5.83 -20.78 -6.57
C ASN A 783 6.63 -20.48 -5.30
N LEU A 784 6.52 -19.26 -4.74
CA LEU A 784 7.24 -18.90 -3.51
C LEU A 784 6.80 -19.77 -2.33
N GLU A 785 5.51 -20.00 -2.16
CA GLU A 785 4.96 -20.89 -1.12
C GLU A 785 5.58 -22.30 -1.17
N LYS A 786 5.80 -22.86 -2.37
CA LYS A 786 6.46 -24.17 -2.53
C LYS A 786 7.90 -24.16 -2.05
N LEU A 787 8.67 -23.13 -2.42
CA LEU A 787 10.08 -23.00 -2.03
C LEU A 787 10.22 -22.84 -0.51
N VAL A 788 9.40 -21.99 0.09
CA VAL A 788 9.38 -21.77 1.55
C VAL A 788 9.00 -23.05 2.29
N LYS A 789 7.99 -23.77 1.80
CA LYS A 789 7.59 -25.06 2.36
C LYS A 789 8.74 -26.08 2.30
N ALA A 790 9.40 -26.23 1.15
CA ALA A 790 10.51 -27.16 0.98
C ALA A 790 11.69 -26.81 1.91
N LEU A 791 12.03 -25.53 2.06
CA LEU A 791 13.07 -25.08 3.00
C LEU A 791 12.75 -25.47 4.44
N ILE A 792 11.51 -25.29 4.87
CA ILE A 792 11.07 -25.61 6.23
C ILE A 792 11.01 -27.12 6.46
N GLU A 793 10.52 -27.89 5.49
CA GLU A 793 10.52 -29.35 5.55
C GLU A 793 11.94 -29.88 5.66
N LYS A 794 12.86 -29.40 4.80
CA LYS A 794 14.28 -29.77 4.85
C LYS A 794 14.93 -29.42 6.19
N SER A 795 14.57 -28.29 6.81
CA SER A 795 15.08 -27.90 8.15
C SER A 795 14.72 -28.86 9.29
N LYS A 796 13.72 -29.73 9.06
CA LYS A 796 13.30 -30.78 10.01
C LYS A 796 13.94 -32.12 9.68
N GLU A 797 14.42 -32.31 8.45
CA GLU A 797 15.05 -33.54 7.97
C GLU A 797 16.55 -33.58 8.25
N ILE A 798 17.25 -32.46 8.02
CA ILE A 798 18.71 -32.38 8.15
C ILE A 798 19.13 -31.38 9.23
N ASP A 799 20.33 -31.58 9.77
CA ASP A 799 20.79 -30.78 10.89
C ASP A 799 21.26 -29.38 10.51
N THR A 800 21.81 -29.19 9.32
CA THR A 800 22.41 -27.91 8.93
C THR A 800 21.59 -27.23 7.85
N VAL A 801 20.50 -26.58 8.25
CA VAL A 801 19.79 -25.61 7.40
C VAL A 801 20.00 -24.21 7.96
N ARG A 802 20.59 -23.32 7.16
CA ARG A 802 20.99 -21.97 7.58
C ARG A 802 20.52 -20.93 6.57
N VAL A 803 19.90 -19.87 7.06
CA VAL A 803 19.34 -18.75 6.30
C VAL A 803 19.93 -17.45 6.85
N ILE A 804 20.55 -16.65 5.99
CA ILE A 804 20.99 -15.29 6.29
C ILE A 804 20.13 -14.31 5.50
N LEU A 805 19.42 -13.43 6.20
CA LEU A 805 18.71 -12.30 5.60
C LEU A 805 19.42 -10.97 5.80
N ARG A 806 19.01 -9.97 5.02
CA ARG A 806 19.47 -8.60 5.19
C ARG A 806 18.90 -7.96 6.47
N SER A 807 19.74 -7.24 7.21
CA SER A 807 19.36 -6.65 8.51
C SER A 807 18.91 -5.21 8.43
N ASP A 808 19.65 -4.43 7.66
CA ASP A 808 19.39 -3.02 7.48
C ASP A 808 17.94 -2.88 7.00
N HIS A 809 17.25 -1.90 7.57
CA HIS A 809 15.86 -1.56 7.26
C HIS A 809 14.77 -2.44 7.89
N GLY A 810 15.12 -3.42 8.73
CA GLY A 810 14.17 -4.15 9.58
C GLY A 810 13.21 -5.09 8.83
N THR A 811 13.46 -5.33 7.55
CA THR A 811 12.63 -6.15 6.65
C THR A 811 12.65 -7.64 7.00
N TRP A 812 13.66 -8.10 7.75
CA TRP A 812 13.78 -9.49 8.20
C TRP A 812 12.74 -9.90 9.25
N ILE A 813 12.23 -8.96 10.06
CA ILE A 813 11.32 -9.24 11.19
C ILE A 813 10.02 -9.93 10.76
N PRO A 814 9.22 -9.39 9.82
CA PRO A 814 7.98 -10.04 9.38
C PRO A 814 8.23 -11.39 8.72
N CYS A 815 9.38 -11.56 8.04
CA CYS A 815 9.79 -12.83 7.47
C CYS A 815 10.12 -13.86 8.56
N ALA A 816 10.96 -13.51 9.55
CA ALA A 816 11.33 -14.40 10.63
C ALA A 816 10.12 -14.83 11.46
N GLU A 817 9.17 -13.92 11.71
CA GLU A 817 7.90 -14.25 12.36
C GLU A 817 7.12 -15.30 11.56
N ASP A 818 7.00 -15.12 10.26
CA ASP A 818 6.27 -16.05 9.37
C ASP A 818 6.95 -17.42 9.26
N LEU A 819 8.27 -17.45 9.07
CA LEU A 819 9.04 -18.70 9.04
C LEU A 819 8.92 -19.45 10.38
N LYS A 820 8.94 -18.74 11.52
CA LYS A 820 8.72 -19.36 12.83
C LYS A 820 7.32 -19.95 12.96
N LYS A 821 6.27 -19.20 12.59
CA LYS A 821 4.88 -19.70 12.60
C LYS A 821 4.72 -20.98 11.76
N ARG A 822 5.48 -21.09 10.66
CA ARG A 822 5.48 -22.27 9.77
C ARG A 822 6.39 -23.41 10.28
N GLY A 823 7.11 -23.20 11.39
CA GLY A 823 7.85 -24.24 12.12
C GLY A 823 9.37 -24.24 11.90
N LEU A 824 9.95 -23.16 11.38
CA LEU A 824 11.40 -23.00 11.31
C LEU A 824 11.96 -22.68 12.72
N ASN A 825 12.99 -23.40 13.16
CA ASN A 825 13.70 -23.06 14.39
C ASN A 825 14.65 -21.88 14.13
N LEU A 826 14.21 -20.66 14.44
CA LEU A 826 14.98 -19.44 14.20
C LEU A 826 16.36 -19.45 14.86
N ASN A 827 16.47 -19.94 16.10
CA ASN A 827 17.74 -19.95 16.83
C ASN A 827 18.79 -20.83 16.14
N LYS A 828 18.35 -21.96 15.58
CA LYS A 828 19.18 -22.91 14.83
C LYS A 828 19.46 -22.42 13.41
N CYS A 829 18.42 -21.96 12.71
CA CYS A 829 18.43 -21.86 11.25
C CYS A 829 18.57 -20.44 10.72
N PHE A 830 18.37 -19.39 11.52
CA PHE A 830 18.21 -18.04 10.99
C PHE A 830 19.22 -17.06 11.58
N ARG A 831 19.81 -16.23 10.71
CA ARG A 831 20.61 -15.06 11.07
C ARG A 831 20.26 -13.88 10.17
N HIS A 832 20.67 -12.68 10.58
CA HIS A 832 20.59 -11.50 9.74
C HIS A 832 21.92 -10.74 9.74
N LEU A 833 22.32 -10.23 8.57
CA LEU A 833 23.56 -9.47 8.36
C LEU A 833 23.27 -8.15 7.62
N PRO A 834 23.78 -6.98 8.04
CA PRO A 834 23.61 -5.73 7.28
C PRO A 834 24.42 -5.75 5.98
N SER A 835 23.96 -5.00 4.98
CA SER A 835 24.63 -4.86 3.66
C SER A 835 24.89 -6.19 2.95
N THR A 836 24.09 -7.22 3.20
CA THR A 836 24.09 -8.43 2.38
C THR A 836 23.07 -8.31 1.27
N HIS A 837 23.54 -8.43 0.03
CA HIS A 837 22.72 -8.41 -1.17
C HIS A 837 22.91 -9.65 -2.06
N THR A 838 23.68 -10.63 -1.58
CA THR A 838 23.81 -11.98 -2.14
C THR A 838 22.45 -12.65 -2.32
N LYS A 839 22.30 -13.38 -3.42
CA LYS A 839 21.14 -14.24 -3.72
C LYS A 839 21.68 -15.59 -4.16
N GLY A 840 21.98 -16.41 -3.17
CA GLY A 840 22.74 -17.65 -3.36
C GLY A 840 22.31 -18.76 -2.43
N MET A 841 22.48 -19.98 -2.91
CA MET A 841 22.17 -21.20 -2.16
C MET A 841 23.27 -22.24 -2.37
N ILE A 842 23.74 -22.88 -1.30
CA ILE A 842 24.74 -23.95 -1.36
C ILE A 842 24.13 -25.22 -0.76
N VAL A 843 24.38 -26.35 -1.41
CA VAL A 843 23.99 -27.67 -0.93
C VAL A 843 25.19 -28.59 -0.85
N ASP A 844 25.41 -29.16 0.34
CA ASP A 844 26.44 -30.14 0.71
C ASP A 844 27.87 -29.76 0.29
N GLY A 845 28.12 -28.47 0.05
CA GLY A 845 29.37 -27.97 -0.53
C GLY A 845 29.72 -28.57 -1.90
N LYS A 846 28.70 -29.04 -2.65
CA LYS A 846 28.84 -29.66 -3.98
C LYS A 846 28.08 -28.91 -5.07
N ARG A 847 27.00 -28.22 -4.69
CA ARG A 847 26.13 -27.49 -5.60
C ARG A 847 25.94 -26.07 -5.13
N CYS A 848 25.89 -25.14 -6.07
CA CYS A 848 25.76 -23.71 -5.78
C CYS A 848 24.83 -23.02 -6.78
N LEU A 849 23.86 -22.26 -6.26
CA LEU A 849 23.05 -21.32 -7.02
C LEU A 849 23.64 -19.91 -6.84
N VAL A 850 23.80 -19.17 -7.94
CA VAL A 850 24.25 -17.76 -7.95
C VAL A 850 23.41 -16.96 -8.94
N GLY A 851 22.89 -15.80 -8.56
CA GLY A 851 22.28 -14.86 -9.51
C GLY A 851 21.44 -13.76 -8.88
N SER A 852 20.33 -13.39 -9.51
CA SER A 852 19.55 -12.19 -9.18
C SER A 852 18.20 -12.42 -8.50
N HIS A 853 17.71 -13.67 -8.40
CA HIS A 853 16.36 -13.94 -7.91
C HIS A 853 16.21 -13.63 -6.41
N ASN A 854 15.30 -12.71 -6.08
CA ASN A 854 14.76 -12.56 -4.73
C ASN A 854 13.59 -13.52 -4.51
N TRP A 855 13.33 -13.92 -3.26
CA TRP A 855 12.19 -14.75 -2.91
C TRP A 855 10.96 -13.89 -2.61
N SER A 856 10.35 -13.39 -3.69
CA SER A 856 9.10 -12.65 -3.71
C SER A 856 8.07 -13.32 -4.63
N GLY A 857 6.79 -12.95 -4.53
CA GLY A 857 5.75 -13.52 -5.38
C GLY A 857 6.11 -13.34 -6.87
N ASN A 858 6.37 -12.09 -7.26
CA ASN A 858 6.75 -11.74 -8.63
C ASN A 858 8.19 -12.16 -8.98
N GLY A 859 9.13 -12.07 -8.05
CA GLY A 859 10.55 -12.45 -8.26
C GLY A 859 10.76 -13.89 -8.74
N VAL A 860 9.91 -14.84 -8.31
CA VAL A 860 9.99 -16.25 -8.74
C VAL A 860 8.95 -16.61 -9.80
N THR A 861 8.23 -15.63 -10.35
CA THR A 861 7.14 -15.87 -11.33
C THR A 861 7.14 -14.90 -12.51
N LEU A 862 6.90 -13.61 -12.29
CA LEU A 862 6.51 -12.63 -13.31
C LEU A 862 7.58 -11.55 -13.57
N ASN A 863 8.58 -11.43 -12.70
CA ASN A 863 9.73 -10.55 -12.93
C ASN A 863 10.77 -11.23 -13.81
N ARG A 864 11.63 -10.44 -14.44
CA ARG A 864 12.74 -10.95 -15.23
C ARG A 864 13.97 -11.10 -14.35
N ASP A 865 14.41 -12.32 -14.06
CA ASP A 865 15.62 -12.60 -13.29
C ASP A 865 16.47 -13.68 -13.97
N ALA A 866 17.74 -13.80 -13.56
CA ALA A 866 18.65 -14.84 -14.03
C ALA A 866 19.51 -15.42 -12.91
N SER A 867 19.71 -16.74 -12.93
CA SER A 867 20.64 -17.44 -12.04
C SER A 867 21.28 -18.64 -12.74
N LEU A 868 22.39 -19.11 -12.18
CA LEU A 868 23.10 -20.30 -12.59
C LEU A 868 23.15 -21.30 -11.44
N LEU A 869 22.79 -22.55 -11.72
CA LEU A 869 22.98 -23.67 -10.82
C LEU A 869 24.20 -24.48 -11.27
N PHE A 870 25.26 -24.44 -10.46
CA PHE A 870 26.49 -25.18 -10.63
C PHE A 870 26.42 -26.51 -9.90
N ASP A 871 26.79 -27.58 -10.59
CA ASP A 871 27.05 -28.91 -10.02
C ASP A 871 28.58 -29.10 -10.00
N ASP A 872 29.22 -28.38 -9.07
CA ASP A 872 30.66 -28.23 -8.99
C ASP A 872 31.13 -27.90 -7.56
N SER A 873 32.01 -28.74 -7.02
CA SER A 873 32.50 -28.60 -5.65
C SER A 873 33.39 -27.38 -5.44
N ASP A 874 34.23 -27.00 -6.41
CA ASP A 874 35.16 -25.89 -6.20
C ASP A 874 34.40 -24.57 -6.16
N VAL A 875 33.40 -24.41 -7.04
CA VAL A 875 32.47 -23.28 -7.01
C VAL A 875 31.69 -23.25 -5.70
N ALA A 876 31.11 -24.39 -5.29
CA ALA A 876 30.33 -24.45 -4.06
C ALA A 876 31.18 -24.17 -2.81
N GLN A 877 32.39 -24.71 -2.71
CA GLN A 877 33.28 -24.47 -1.57
C GLN A 877 33.76 -23.02 -1.50
N TYR A 878 33.96 -22.36 -2.64
CA TYR A 878 34.34 -20.94 -2.66
C TYR A 878 33.27 -20.06 -2.01
N TYR A 879 32.01 -20.17 -2.47
CA TYR A 879 30.91 -19.39 -1.90
C TYR A 879 30.52 -19.85 -0.49
N ARG A 880 30.68 -21.14 -0.17
CA ARG A 880 30.50 -21.67 1.19
C ARG A 880 31.45 -21.03 2.18
N GLN A 881 32.72 -20.82 1.83
CA GLN A 881 33.65 -20.12 2.72
C GLN A 881 33.21 -18.68 3.02
N ALA A 882 32.64 -17.99 2.02
CA ALA A 882 32.06 -16.66 2.22
C ALA A 882 30.82 -16.72 3.12
N PHE A 883 29.94 -17.68 2.89
CA PHE A 883 28.76 -17.91 3.72
C PHE A 883 29.12 -18.21 5.18
N GLU A 884 30.07 -19.10 5.45
CA GLU A 884 30.46 -19.44 6.82
C GLU A 884 31.04 -18.23 7.55
N LEU A 885 31.88 -17.43 6.87
CA LEU A 885 32.35 -16.18 7.45
C LEU A 885 31.18 -15.25 7.78
N ASP A 886 30.25 -15.07 6.83
CA ASP A 886 29.06 -14.24 7.01
C ASP A 886 28.16 -14.75 8.13
N TRP A 887 28.00 -16.07 8.28
CA TRP A 887 27.23 -16.70 9.34
C TRP A 887 27.81 -16.42 10.73
N ASP A 888 29.13 -16.51 10.87
CA ASP A 888 29.83 -16.29 12.14
C ASP A 888 29.71 -14.84 12.64
N ARG A 889 29.62 -13.87 11.71
CA ARG A 889 29.42 -12.45 12.06
C ARG A 889 27.96 -12.01 12.07
N ALA A 890 27.05 -12.80 11.51
CA ALA A 890 25.63 -12.45 11.44
C ALA A 890 24.95 -12.57 12.81
N SER A 891 23.92 -11.75 13.00
CA SER A 891 23.18 -11.66 14.26
C SER A 891 22.13 -12.73 14.40
N ARG A 892 21.94 -13.17 15.65
CA ARG A 892 20.74 -13.93 16.04
C ARG A 892 19.50 -13.05 15.87
N PRO A 893 18.32 -13.63 15.57
CA PRO A 893 17.07 -12.90 15.35
C PRO A 893 16.47 -12.37 16.66
N VAL A 894 17.18 -11.43 17.27
CA VAL A 894 16.74 -10.67 18.44
C VAL A 894 16.32 -9.30 17.97
N ILE A 895 15.05 -8.96 18.20
CA ILE A 895 14.47 -7.67 17.82
C ILE A 895 14.99 -6.61 18.81
N PRO A 896 15.75 -5.60 18.35
CA PRO A 896 16.27 -4.58 19.24
C PRO A 896 15.15 -3.67 19.76
N GLU A 897 15.29 -3.17 20.99
CA GLU A 897 14.30 -2.28 21.63
C GLU A 897 14.10 -0.98 20.81
N SER A 898 15.15 -0.51 20.11
CA SER A 898 15.08 0.64 19.21
C SER A 898 14.11 0.44 18.03
N ALA A 899 14.01 -0.77 17.48
CA ALA A 899 13.03 -1.11 16.45
C ALA A 899 11.57 -1.09 16.96
N ILE A 900 11.39 -0.92 18.28
CA ILE A 900 10.09 -0.76 18.95
C ILE A 900 9.79 0.73 19.24
N THR A 901 10.80 1.59 19.28
CA THR A 901 10.67 3.02 19.65
C THR A 901 10.75 3.99 18.47
N GLU A 902 11.61 3.75 17.48
CA GLU A 902 11.76 4.59 16.27
C GLU A 902 11.98 3.71 15.03
N ALA A 903 11.30 4.00 13.92
CA ALA A 903 11.41 3.25 12.67
C ALA A 903 11.51 4.17 11.46
N PRO A 904 12.18 3.73 10.39
CA PRO A 904 12.08 4.38 9.09
C PRO A 904 10.63 4.51 8.65
N ARG A 905 10.30 5.63 8.00
CA ARG A 905 8.92 5.92 7.57
C ARG A 905 8.91 6.49 6.17
N ILE A 906 7.85 6.23 5.41
CA ILE A 906 7.66 6.89 4.12
C ILE A 906 7.62 8.38 4.39
N ALA A 907 8.66 9.04 3.90
CA ALA A 907 8.78 10.44 3.98
C ALA A 907 7.97 11.07 2.89
N ASP A 908 7.64 12.29 3.23
CA ASP A 908 6.92 13.13 2.37
C ASP A 908 7.90 14.21 1.88
N PRO A 909 8.49 14.11 0.66
CA PRO A 909 9.52 15.00 0.08
C PRO A 909 9.44 16.48 0.38
N GLU A 910 8.24 17.01 0.46
CA GLU A 910 8.04 18.41 0.76
C GLU A 910 8.01 18.68 2.29
N SER A 911 7.77 17.68 3.15
CA SER A 911 7.78 17.82 4.61
C SER A 911 9.18 18.06 5.17
N ALA A 912 9.30 18.84 6.24
CA ALA A 912 10.58 18.98 6.93
C ALA A 912 11.04 17.62 7.47
N VAL A 913 12.31 17.27 7.22
CA VAL A 913 12.94 16.09 7.81
C VAL A 913 12.91 16.25 9.34
N PRO A 914 12.32 15.30 10.10
CA PRO A 914 12.25 15.41 11.55
C PRO A 914 13.63 15.56 12.19
N GLN A 915 13.67 16.21 13.35
CA GLN A 915 14.89 16.27 14.14
C GLN A 915 15.36 14.85 14.47
N GLY A 916 16.62 14.53 14.14
CA GLY A 916 17.19 13.21 14.33
C GLY A 916 16.86 12.22 13.20
N PHE A 917 16.37 12.67 12.04
CA PHE A 917 16.17 11.83 10.85
C PHE A 917 16.97 12.38 9.65
N ARG A 918 17.28 11.50 8.70
CA ARG A 918 17.81 11.80 7.37
C ARG A 918 16.84 11.29 6.31
N ARG A 919 16.67 12.03 5.22
CA ARG A 919 15.83 11.63 4.10
C ARG A 919 16.65 11.00 2.99
N ILE A 920 16.24 9.83 2.55
CA ILE A 920 16.83 9.05 1.45
C ILE A 920 15.73 8.56 0.50
N THR A 921 16.06 8.02 -0.66
CA THR A 921 15.04 7.39 -1.54
C THR A 921 14.66 6.00 -1.01
N LEU A 922 13.49 5.47 -1.42
CA LEU A 922 13.08 4.10 -1.12
C LEU A 922 14.04 3.08 -1.73
N GLU A 923 14.58 3.41 -2.89
CA GLU A 923 15.60 2.62 -3.58
C GLU A 923 16.89 2.58 -2.75
N GLU A 924 17.39 3.73 -2.28
CA GLU A 924 18.52 3.81 -1.33
C GLU A 924 18.20 3.03 -0.05
N PHE A 925 16.97 3.13 0.47
CA PHE A 925 16.53 2.43 1.66
C PHE A 925 16.38 0.91 1.50
N LEU A 926 15.96 0.37 0.35
CA LEU A 926 15.81 -1.08 0.19
C LEU A 926 17.14 -1.77 -0.08
N GLU A 927 18.14 -1.00 -0.51
CA GLU A 927 19.36 -1.52 -1.12
C GLU A 927 20.65 -1.17 -0.39
N GLY A 928 20.58 -0.32 0.65
CA GLY A 928 21.65 0.02 1.59
C GLY A 928 22.49 1.19 1.17
#